data_AF-A0A7C6UPN5-F1
#
_entry.id   AF-A0A7C6UPN5-F1
#
_cell.length_a   1.000
_cell.length_b   1.000
_cell.length_c   1.000
_cell.angle_alpha   90.00
_cell.angle_beta   90.00
_cell.angle_gamma   90.00
#
_symmetry.space_group_name_H-M   'P 1'
#
loop_
_entity.id
_entity.type
_entity.pdbx_description
1 polymer ?
#
loop_
_entity_poly.entity_id
_entity_poly.type
_entity_poly.pdbx_seq_one_letter_code
_entity_poly.pdbx_strand_id
1 'polypeptide(L)'
;MTITTPKTKVPFFKGTESIWKNRRIKKIGWFIVLFLGILSIFALHFLPNDLPVKEGQVSPKTIKAPQTITFEDTTKTAERRKIAEERIEEVYLLDRSILMQMEQELEKNFDNLILLLSREDLSNIEKMQVLQEEYNLQEGTVRALVSLDSNTLKSLSLEATSLLKSHWQTGVRDFEVEEKKTNIYTQIDLLNITVPYKNLLKAVFNKIEFKANYLKDEAATLRARQEASQNEGVVMVTVRKGQKIVGEGEVVTAEHLEVLQALGYKKSVAPYLTLLGVVIFTLLVFVLTKFYLKHYRKDLYHKEINLVLLGLLVFLTLLLAKVISSINISSNLEIAKMVGYLIPVATVSMLIALLLDTTLAIFITILLSFFVGILTGNQLPYAVNAFVGGLVGIYSVGKFNQRFDWVKAGLFIACAEVVCIFSLGLMNNDTWSILLIGSSFGIINGIFSSIFAYGSLPFLESGFEVTTSARLLELANPNQPLLKRLLIEAPGTYHHSILVGNLGEAAADLVGADSLLVRVGAYYHDIGKLKRPYFFIENQLGGENPHEKLSPPLSTLIITSHSKDGVEIARQHNLPPVVIDLIAQHHGTSLVTYFYHKALEIGNSDNVNENEYRYNGSKPQTKEAAIIMLADSVEAAVRSIPAPSSGKIEGLVRKLIKERLEDGQLEESPLTFKDLNLIANAFTRILNGIFHNRIEYPENVLKAMKGGSLSGANSNGQSAENNSHHSSV
;
A
#
# COMPACT_ATOMS: atom_id res chain seq x y z
N MET A 1 -53.72 -54.19 24.05
CA MET A 1 -52.47 -53.55 23.60
C MET A 1 -52.82 -52.52 22.54
N THR A 2 -52.84 -51.26 22.95
CA THR A 2 -53.17 -50.09 22.13
C THR A 2 -51.93 -49.68 21.35
N ILE A 3 -51.91 -49.90 20.04
CA ILE A 3 -50.82 -49.44 19.17
C ILE A 3 -51.24 -48.11 18.55
N THR A 4 -50.67 -47.05 19.07
CA THR A 4 -50.77 -45.67 18.60
C THR A 4 -49.95 -45.46 17.33
N THR A 5 -50.58 -44.97 16.27
CA THR A 5 -49.93 -44.42 15.07
C THR A 5 -49.16 -43.12 15.38
N PRO A 6 -47.94 -42.89 14.87
CA PRO A 6 -47.30 -41.59 14.99
C PRO A 6 -47.75 -40.65 13.87
N LYS A 7 -48.10 -39.42 14.28
CA LYS A 7 -48.42 -38.27 13.41
C LYS A 7 -47.25 -37.95 12.47
N THR A 8 -47.56 -37.78 11.19
CA THR A 8 -46.68 -37.20 10.17
C THR A 8 -46.29 -35.76 10.55
N LYS A 9 -44.99 -35.52 10.77
CA LYS A 9 -44.42 -34.17 10.80
C LYS A 9 -44.37 -33.63 9.36
N VAL A 10 -45.15 -32.59 9.08
CA VAL A 10 -45.00 -31.77 7.88
C VAL A 10 -43.70 -30.96 8.02
N PRO A 11 -42.73 -31.04 7.08
CA PRO A 11 -41.50 -30.26 7.17
C PRO A 11 -41.80 -28.79 6.78
N PHE A 12 -41.59 -27.88 7.73
CA PHE A 12 -41.78 -26.43 7.63
C PHE A 12 -40.82 -25.72 6.63
N PHE A 13 -39.98 -26.46 5.90
CA PHE A 13 -38.89 -25.90 5.07
C PHE A 13 -39.01 -26.17 3.55
N LYS A 14 -40.18 -26.54 3.02
CA LYS A 14 -40.35 -26.71 1.55
C LYS A 14 -40.38 -25.40 0.73
N GLY A 15 -40.36 -24.23 1.37
CA GLY A 15 -40.39 -22.92 0.69
C GLY A 15 -39.02 -22.32 0.35
N THR A 16 -37.94 -22.74 1.03
CA THR A 16 -36.62 -22.09 0.90
C THR A 16 -35.82 -22.57 -0.31
N GLU A 17 -35.99 -23.81 -0.76
CA GLU A 17 -35.29 -24.33 -1.95
C GLU A 17 -35.76 -23.70 -3.27
N SER A 18 -37.02 -23.25 -3.33
CA SER A 18 -37.60 -22.57 -4.51
C SER A 18 -37.02 -21.15 -4.69
N ILE A 19 -36.82 -20.44 -3.58
CA ILE A 19 -36.34 -19.04 -3.57
C ILE A 19 -34.89 -18.95 -4.07
N TRP A 20 -34.05 -19.94 -3.76
CA TRP A 20 -32.65 -19.99 -4.20
C TRP A 20 -32.45 -20.50 -5.64
N LYS A 21 -33.51 -20.87 -6.37
CA LYS A 21 -33.38 -21.12 -7.83
C LYS A 21 -33.30 -19.84 -8.65
N ASN A 22 -33.78 -18.72 -8.13
CA ASN A 22 -33.76 -17.44 -8.85
C ASN A 22 -32.38 -16.76 -8.74
N ARG A 23 -31.68 -16.64 -9.87
CA ARG A 23 -30.36 -15.99 -9.99
C ARG A 23 -30.33 -14.58 -9.41
N ARG A 24 -31.42 -13.81 -9.52
CA ARG A 24 -31.48 -12.46 -8.95
C ARG A 24 -31.50 -12.50 -7.42
N ILE A 25 -32.24 -13.44 -6.83
CA ILE A 25 -32.34 -13.57 -5.37
C ILE A 25 -31.02 -14.03 -4.78
N LYS A 26 -30.34 -14.99 -5.42
CA LYS A 26 -28.98 -15.42 -5.03
C LYS A 26 -27.98 -14.27 -5.03
N LYS A 27 -27.96 -13.45 -6.09
CA LYS A 27 -27.07 -12.28 -6.18
C LYS A 27 -27.36 -11.26 -5.07
N ILE A 28 -28.63 -11.02 -4.75
CA ILE A 28 -29.01 -10.14 -3.63
C ILE A 28 -28.60 -10.75 -2.29
N GLY A 29 -28.74 -12.07 -2.11
CA GLY A 29 -28.30 -12.78 -0.92
C GLY A 29 -26.80 -12.63 -0.68
N TRP A 30 -25.97 -12.92 -1.70
CA TRP A 30 -24.52 -12.73 -1.63
C TRP A 30 -24.12 -11.29 -1.37
N PHE A 31 -24.81 -10.34 -2.01
CA PHE A 31 -24.61 -8.92 -1.75
C PHE A 31 -24.83 -8.58 -0.27
N ILE A 32 -25.96 -9.02 0.31
CA ILE A 32 -26.29 -8.74 1.72
C ILE A 32 -25.26 -9.38 2.66
N VAL A 33 -24.88 -10.64 2.41
CA VAL A 33 -23.89 -11.36 3.22
C VAL A 33 -22.55 -10.63 3.22
N LEU A 34 -22.05 -10.24 2.03
CA LEU A 34 -20.78 -9.54 1.90
C LEU A 34 -20.84 -8.13 2.51
N PHE A 35 -21.95 -7.42 2.28
CA PHE A 35 -22.17 -6.10 2.85
C PHE A 35 -22.16 -6.15 4.39
N LEU A 36 -22.94 -7.05 4.99
CA LEU A 36 -22.96 -7.25 6.44
C LEU A 36 -21.61 -7.73 6.98
N GLY A 37 -20.92 -8.59 6.23
CA GLY A 37 -19.57 -9.06 6.57
C GLY A 37 -18.58 -7.89 6.65
N ILE A 38 -18.53 -7.03 5.63
CA ILE A 38 -17.67 -5.84 5.64
C ILE A 38 -18.07 -4.88 6.76
N LEU A 39 -19.37 -4.64 6.96
CA LEU A 39 -19.86 -3.81 8.06
C LEU A 39 -19.45 -4.36 9.42
N SER A 40 -19.43 -5.68 9.61
CA SER A 40 -19.00 -6.28 10.88
C SER A 40 -17.52 -5.99 11.19
N ILE A 41 -16.65 -5.96 10.17
CA ILE A 41 -15.23 -5.59 10.33
C ILE A 41 -15.11 -4.15 10.82
N PHE A 42 -15.85 -3.23 10.22
CA PHE A 42 -15.86 -1.83 10.62
C PHE A 42 -16.57 -1.58 11.94
N ALA A 43 -17.63 -2.33 12.24
CA ALA A 43 -18.30 -2.29 13.53
C ALA A 43 -17.31 -2.67 14.65
N LEU A 44 -16.55 -3.76 14.49
CA LEU A 44 -15.48 -4.14 15.41
C LEU A 44 -14.30 -3.15 15.45
N HIS A 45 -14.20 -2.24 14.49
CA HIS A 45 -13.19 -1.18 14.48
C HIS A 45 -13.67 0.09 15.19
N PHE A 46 -14.91 0.51 14.96
CA PHE A 46 -15.44 1.80 15.42
C PHE A 46 -16.36 1.74 16.63
N LEU A 47 -16.96 0.60 16.96
CA LEU A 47 -17.62 0.42 18.25
C LEU A 47 -16.52 0.31 19.32
N PRO A 48 -16.32 1.34 20.16
CA PRO A 48 -15.33 1.27 21.21
C PRO A 48 -15.77 0.25 22.25
N ASN A 49 -14.82 -0.26 23.03
CA ASN A 49 -15.14 -0.52 24.42
C ASN A 49 -15.42 0.85 25.04
N ASP A 50 -16.67 1.30 25.01
CA ASP A 50 -17.06 2.64 25.49
C ASP A 50 -16.41 2.91 26.84
N LEU A 51 -15.94 4.16 27.04
CA LEU A 51 -15.64 4.68 28.38
C LEU A 51 -16.89 4.40 29.23
N PRO A 52 -16.84 3.49 30.22
CA PRO A 52 -18.07 3.03 30.87
C PRO A 52 -18.74 4.14 31.71
N VAL A 53 -18.08 5.28 31.84
CA VAL A 53 -18.32 6.29 32.86
C VAL A 53 -17.90 7.68 32.40
N LYS A 54 -18.62 8.70 32.90
CA LYS A 54 -18.28 10.12 32.78
C LYS A 54 -17.77 10.65 34.13
N GLU A 55 -17.07 11.79 34.11
CA GLU A 55 -16.65 12.48 35.34
C GLU A 55 -17.86 12.79 36.22
N GLY A 56 -17.74 12.54 37.52
CA GLY A 56 -18.83 12.73 38.50
C GLY A 56 -19.89 11.63 38.49
N GLN A 57 -19.84 10.66 37.58
CA GLN A 57 -20.74 9.50 37.56
C GLN A 57 -20.24 8.41 38.51
N VAL A 58 -21.16 7.73 39.19
CA VAL A 58 -20.86 6.51 39.96
C VAL A 58 -20.59 5.37 39.00
N SER A 59 -19.45 4.69 39.17
CA SER A 59 -19.09 3.56 38.31
C SER A 59 -20.01 2.36 38.58
N PRO A 60 -20.71 1.82 37.56
CA PRO A 60 -21.62 0.68 37.72
C PRO A 60 -20.88 -0.67 37.85
N LYS A 61 -19.57 -0.69 37.64
CA LYS A 61 -18.74 -1.91 37.75
C LYS A 61 -17.30 -1.53 38.11
N THR A 62 -16.56 -2.49 38.67
CA THR A 62 -15.12 -2.32 38.89
C THR A 62 -14.36 -2.40 37.57
N ILE A 63 -13.60 -1.35 37.23
CA ILE A 63 -12.75 -1.28 36.04
C ILE A 63 -11.30 -1.51 36.45
N LYS A 64 -10.63 -2.48 35.81
CA LYS A 64 -9.22 -2.81 36.02
C LYS A 64 -8.42 -2.57 34.74
N ALA A 65 -7.13 -2.27 34.89
CA ALA A 65 -6.22 -2.04 33.76
C ALA A 65 -6.02 -3.34 32.94
N PRO A 66 -6.35 -3.36 31.62
CA PRO A 66 -6.20 -4.55 30.78
C PRO A 66 -4.73 -4.87 30.46
N GLN A 67 -3.85 -3.86 30.54
CA GLN A 67 -2.43 -3.94 30.23
C GLN A 67 -1.63 -3.00 31.14
N THR A 68 -0.33 -3.24 31.25
CA THR A 68 0.59 -2.33 31.94
C THR A 68 0.92 -1.17 31.01
N ILE A 69 0.75 0.07 31.46
CA ILE A 69 1.17 1.26 30.73
C ILE A 69 1.99 2.19 31.63
N THR A 70 2.85 2.97 31.00
CA THR A 70 3.56 4.08 31.63
C THR A 70 3.29 5.32 30.79
N PHE A 71 2.69 6.34 31.40
CA PHE A 71 2.29 7.57 30.71
C PHE A 71 2.65 8.80 31.57
N GLU A 72 2.73 9.96 30.93
CA GLU A 72 2.98 11.23 31.61
C GLU A 72 1.74 11.68 32.39
N ASP A 73 1.90 11.96 33.67
CA ASP A 73 0.89 12.62 34.48
C ASP A 73 1.03 14.13 34.27
N THR A 74 0.14 14.69 33.45
CA THR A 74 0.22 16.09 33.02
C THR A 74 0.00 17.05 34.19
N THR A 75 -0.84 16.64 35.15
CA THR A 75 -1.17 17.43 36.34
C THR A 75 0.04 17.51 37.29
N LYS A 76 0.64 16.37 37.62
CA LYS A 76 1.83 16.32 38.50
C LYS A 76 3.05 16.95 37.83
N THR A 77 3.18 16.82 36.51
CA THR A 77 4.25 17.49 35.76
C THR A 77 4.08 19.01 35.80
N ALA A 78 2.87 19.52 35.62
CA ALA A 78 2.59 20.95 35.72
C ALA A 78 2.84 21.50 37.14
N GLU A 79 2.44 20.76 38.17
CA GLU A 79 2.70 21.12 39.56
C GLU A 79 4.21 21.19 39.86
N ARG A 80 4.97 20.19 39.41
CA ARG A 80 6.43 20.15 39.56
C ARG A 80 7.12 21.33 38.88
N ARG A 81 6.71 21.65 37.65
CA ARG A 81 7.21 22.81 36.90
C ARG A 81 6.92 24.12 37.61
N LYS A 82 5.70 24.27 38.15
CA LYS A 82 5.31 25.46 38.92
C LYS A 82 6.16 25.64 40.19
N ILE A 83 6.42 24.55 40.92
CA ILE A 83 7.30 24.58 42.09
C ILE A 83 8.72 25.02 41.70
N ALA A 84 9.22 24.63 40.52
CA ALA A 84 10.52 25.08 40.04
C ALA A 84 10.54 26.57 39.68
N GLU A 85 9.46 27.10 39.11
CA GLU A 85 9.30 28.54 38.85
C GLU A 85 9.28 29.37 40.13
N GLU A 86 8.59 28.89 41.17
CA GLU A 86 8.45 29.57 42.46
C GLU A 86 9.76 29.62 43.26
N ARG A 87 10.72 28.72 42.97
CA ARG A 87 12.05 28.70 43.61
C ARG A 87 13.03 29.72 43.04
N ILE A 88 12.73 30.35 41.91
CA ILE A 88 13.61 31.34 41.28
C ILE A 88 13.42 32.69 41.97
N GLU A 89 14.48 33.15 42.64
CA GLU A 89 14.59 34.49 43.20
C GLU A 89 14.56 35.58 42.11
N GLU A 90 14.18 36.79 42.49
CA GLU A 90 14.12 37.93 41.58
C GLU A 90 15.52 38.38 41.15
N VAL A 91 15.69 38.63 39.85
CA VAL A 91 16.95 39.12 39.28
C VAL A 91 16.97 40.65 39.32
N TYR A 92 18.06 41.23 39.81
CA TYR A 92 18.24 42.68 39.94
C TYR A 92 19.38 43.19 39.05
N LEU A 93 19.19 44.36 38.45
CA LEU A 93 20.13 45.07 37.59
C LEU A 93 20.58 46.38 38.27
N LEU A 94 21.88 46.62 38.28
CA LEU A 94 22.47 47.86 38.77
C LEU A 94 22.43 48.95 37.69
N ASP A 95 21.58 49.95 37.86
CA ASP A 95 21.52 51.13 37.00
C ASP A 95 22.50 52.21 37.48
N ARG A 96 23.66 52.27 36.83
CA ARG A 96 24.70 53.25 37.17
C ARG A 96 24.32 54.69 36.82
N SER A 97 23.33 54.90 35.94
CA SER A 97 22.92 56.24 35.53
C SER A 97 22.27 57.02 36.67
N ILE A 98 21.60 56.33 37.59
CA ILE A 98 20.94 56.94 38.75
C ILE A 98 21.96 57.55 39.71
N LEU A 99 23.05 56.82 40.01
CA LEU A 99 24.15 57.38 40.81
C LEU A 99 24.78 58.59 40.10
N MET A 100 25.02 58.51 38.80
CA MET A 100 25.57 59.65 38.03
C MET A 100 24.65 60.88 38.07
N GLN A 101 23.33 60.70 38.01
CA GLN A 101 22.36 61.80 38.11
C GLN A 101 22.39 62.45 39.50
N MET A 102 22.46 61.65 40.56
CA MET A 102 22.56 62.16 41.93
C MET A 102 23.89 62.88 42.18
N GLU A 103 25.00 62.38 41.63
CA GLU A 103 26.31 63.05 41.65
C GLU A 103 26.23 64.41 40.92
N GLN A 104 25.61 64.47 39.75
CA GLN A 104 25.43 65.72 39.00
C GLN A 104 24.54 66.74 39.73
N GLU A 105 23.47 66.29 40.38
CA GLU A 105 22.58 67.16 41.17
C GLU A 105 23.31 67.71 42.41
N LEU A 106 24.13 66.88 43.06
CA LEU A 106 24.99 67.28 44.17
C LEU A 106 26.01 68.33 43.74
N GLU A 107 26.75 68.08 42.66
CA GLU A 107 27.74 69.01 42.11
C GLU A 107 27.08 70.34 41.70
N LYS A 108 25.95 70.29 41.01
CA LYS A 108 25.18 71.50 40.61
C LYS A 108 24.75 72.33 41.82
N ASN A 109 24.35 71.70 42.92
CA ASN A 109 24.00 72.41 44.16
C ASN A 109 25.21 73.13 44.76
N PHE A 110 26.41 72.54 44.71
CA PHE A 110 27.64 73.21 45.13
C PHE A 110 28.09 74.31 44.17
N ASP A 111 27.94 74.11 42.86
CA ASP A 111 28.25 75.14 41.86
C ASP A 111 27.36 76.38 42.03
N ASN A 112 26.06 76.18 42.30
CA ASN A 112 25.14 77.26 42.62
C ASN A 112 25.57 78.03 43.88
N LEU A 113 26.02 77.32 44.93
CA LEU A 113 26.55 77.94 46.14
C LEU A 113 27.82 78.76 45.86
N ILE A 114 28.74 78.23 45.06
CA ILE A 114 29.96 78.94 44.65
C ILE A 114 29.61 80.19 43.86
N LEU A 115 28.66 80.10 42.92
CA LEU A 115 28.19 81.24 42.12
C LEU A 115 27.56 82.31 43.02
N LEU A 116 26.66 81.93 43.92
CA LEU A 116 25.98 82.85 44.85
C LEU A 116 26.99 83.59 45.74
N LEU A 117 28.00 82.88 46.24
CA LEU A 117 29.01 83.47 47.13
C LEU A 117 30.01 84.35 46.37
N SER A 118 30.25 84.08 45.08
CA SER A 118 31.15 84.86 44.21
C SER A 118 30.52 86.11 43.60
N ARG A 119 29.20 86.33 43.78
CA ARG A 119 28.50 87.52 43.29
C ARG A 119 28.97 88.79 44.01
N GLU A 120 29.63 89.69 43.29
CA GLU A 120 30.07 90.98 43.84
C GLU A 120 28.94 92.01 43.95
N ASP A 121 27.82 91.76 43.27
CA ASP A 121 26.64 92.63 43.21
C ASP A 121 25.70 92.49 44.42
N LEU A 122 25.95 91.51 45.31
CA LEU A 122 25.18 91.28 46.53
C LEU A 122 26.03 91.58 47.78
N SER A 123 25.45 92.30 48.73
CA SER A 123 26.04 92.47 50.06
C SER A 123 26.06 91.15 50.82
N ASN A 124 26.97 91.04 51.80
CA ASN A 124 27.04 89.85 52.65
C ASN A 124 25.71 89.58 53.37
N ILE A 125 24.95 90.61 53.76
CA ILE A 125 23.64 90.45 54.41
C ILE A 125 22.61 89.84 53.45
N GLU A 126 22.60 90.25 52.18
CA GLU A 126 21.71 89.70 51.16
C GLU A 126 22.07 88.25 50.80
N LYS A 127 23.37 87.92 50.71
CA LYS A 127 23.83 86.53 50.54
C LYS A 127 23.40 85.64 51.71
N MET A 128 23.46 86.17 52.93
CA MET A 128 23.00 85.44 54.11
C MET A 128 21.49 85.17 54.04
N GLN A 129 20.68 86.14 53.62
CA GLN A 129 19.24 85.96 53.50
C GLN A 129 18.88 84.87 52.47
N VAL A 130 19.52 84.87 51.29
CA VAL A 130 19.31 83.83 50.27
C VAL A 130 19.69 82.44 50.80
N LEU A 131 20.81 82.29 51.49
CA LEU A 131 21.22 81.01 52.07
C LEU A 131 20.27 80.50 53.17
N GLN A 132 19.69 81.41 53.96
CA GLN A 132 18.69 81.06 54.97
C GLN A 132 17.39 80.58 54.34
N GLU A 133 16.88 81.31 53.35
CA GLU A 133 15.62 80.98 52.67
C GLU A 133 15.76 79.71 51.82
N GLU A 134 16.86 79.56 51.10
CA GLU A 134 17.00 78.48 50.12
C GLU A 134 17.50 77.16 50.72
N TYR A 135 18.28 77.18 51.80
CA TYR A 135 18.87 75.98 52.43
C TYR A 135 18.41 75.74 53.87
N ASN A 136 17.53 76.59 54.42
CA ASN A 136 16.99 76.50 55.77
C ASN A 136 18.08 76.41 56.86
N LEU A 137 19.14 77.21 56.70
CA LEU A 137 20.31 77.19 57.58
C LEU A 137 20.18 78.22 58.71
N GLN A 138 20.68 77.89 59.91
CA GLN A 138 20.70 78.82 61.05
C GLN A 138 21.65 80.01 60.82
N GLU A 139 21.32 81.17 61.37
CA GLU A 139 22.08 82.43 61.21
C GLU A 139 23.58 82.28 61.51
N GLY A 140 23.94 81.54 62.57
CA GLY A 140 25.32 81.25 62.93
C GLY A 140 26.08 80.40 61.90
N THR A 141 25.38 79.51 61.18
CA THR A 141 25.95 78.73 60.08
C THR A 141 26.16 79.63 58.86
N VAL A 142 25.16 80.43 58.52
CA VAL A 142 25.19 81.27 57.32
C VAL A 142 26.25 82.37 57.41
N ARG A 143 26.49 82.95 58.59
CA ARG A 143 27.61 83.90 58.81
C ARG A 143 28.97 83.27 58.53
N ALA A 144 29.17 82.01 58.93
CA ALA A 144 30.42 81.28 58.68
C ALA A 144 30.59 80.91 57.19
N LEU A 145 29.49 80.68 56.48
CA LEU A 145 29.50 80.31 55.06
C LEU A 145 29.80 81.50 54.13
N VAL A 146 29.35 82.71 54.45
CA VAL A 146 29.62 83.91 53.63
C VAL A 146 31.09 84.36 53.69
N SER A 147 31.83 83.91 54.70
CA SER A 147 33.29 84.12 54.83
C SER A 147 34.15 83.00 54.22
N LEU A 148 33.56 82.01 53.54
CA LEU A 148 34.29 80.89 52.95
C LEU A 148 35.03 81.27 51.67
N ASP A 149 36.21 80.69 51.50
CA ASP A 149 36.90 80.68 50.21
C ASP A 149 36.36 79.58 49.29
N SER A 150 36.51 79.78 47.98
CA SER A 150 36.01 78.86 46.96
C SER A 150 36.72 77.50 46.93
N ASN A 151 37.93 77.37 47.49
CA ASN A 151 38.62 76.08 47.56
C ASN A 151 38.05 75.19 48.66
N THR A 152 37.69 75.77 49.82
CA THR A 152 37.03 75.03 50.91
C THR A 152 35.67 74.46 50.46
N LEU A 153 34.88 75.22 49.68
CA LEU A 153 33.62 74.72 49.11
C LEU A 153 33.83 73.57 48.11
N LYS A 154 34.87 73.65 47.27
CA LYS A 154 35.24 72.55 46.37
C LYS A 154 35.65 71.29 47.13
N SER A 155 36.41 71.44 48.22
CA SER A 155 36.77 70.30 49.09
C SER A 155 35.54 69.67 49.74
N LEU A 156 34.58 70.47 50.21
CA LEU A 156 33.31 69.96 50.76
C LEU A 156 32.47 69.26 49.69
N SER A 157 32.45 69.77 48.46
CA SER A 157 31.80 69.10 47.32
C SER A 157 32.40 67.73 47.05
N LEU A 158 33.73 67.61 47.01
CA LEU A 158 34.42 66.33 46.80
C LEU A 158 34.13 65.32 47.92
N GLU A 159 34.10 65.78 49.18
CA GLU A 159 33.75 64.93 50.33
C GLU A 159 32.30 64.44 50.24
N ALA A 160 31.36 65.32 49.88
CA ALA A 160 29.96 64.96 49.68
C ALA A 160 29.80 63.92 48.55
N THR A 161 30.45 64.13 47.40
CA THR A 161 30.40 63.19 46.28
C THR A 161 30.99 61.83 46.66
N SER A 162 32.10 61.82 47.41
CA SER A 162 32.71 60.59 47.94
C SER A 162 31.75 59.82 48.87
N LEU A 163 31.09 60.53 49.79
CA LEU A 163 30.11 59.94 50.71
C LEU A 163 28.93 59.32 49.94
N LEU A 164 28.35 60.06 48.99
CA LEU A 164 27.26 59.54 48.16
C LEU A 164 27.67 58.26 47.43
N LYS A 165 28.83 58.28 46.78
CA LYS A 165 29.36 57.14 46.03
C LYS A 165 29.61 55.92 46.92
N SER A 166 30.15 56.12 48.13
CA SER A 166 30.43 55.02 49.05
C SER A 166 29.18 54.21 49.44
N HIS A 167 28.00 54.84 49.45
CA HIS A 167 26.74 54.19 49.81
C HIS A 167 25.95 53.66 48.63
N TRP A 168 26.02 54.32 47.47
CA TRP A 168 25.22 53.96 46.29
C TRP A 168 25.96 53.12 45.24
N GLN A 169 27.30 53.04 45.26
CA GLN A 169 28.07 52.36 44.21
C GLN A 169 27.84 50.83 44.16
N THR A 170 27.47 50.21 45.29
CA THR A 170 27.20 48.76 45.37
C THR A 170 25.78 48.38 45.00
N GLY A 171 24.91 49.35 44.71
CA GLY A 171 23.48 49.14 44.50
C GLY A 171 22.70 49.29 45.80
N VAL A 172 21.57 49.99 45.70
CA VAL A 172 20.60 50.24 46.78
C VAL A 172 19.21 49.92 46.25
N ARG A 173 18.50 49.02 46.93
CA ARG A 173 17.11 48.67 46.62
C ARG A 173 16.16 49.73 47.19
N ASP A 174 14.95 49.76 46.65
CA ASP A 174 13.91 50.74 47.05
C ASP A 174 13.70 50.81 48.58
N PHE A 175 13.62 49.66 49.24
CA PHE A 175 13.43 49.59 50.69
C PHE A 175 14.68 49.96 51.51
N GLU A 176 15.87 50.05 50.90
CA GLU A 176 17.14 50.37 51.57
C GLU A 176 17.51 51.87 51.47
N VAL A 177 16.80 52.63 50.63
CA VAL A 177 17.10 54.04 50.33
C VAL A 177 17.12 54.91 51.60
N GLU A 178 16.08 54.82 52.43
CA GLU A 178 15.99 55.63 53.65
C GLU A 178 17.03 55.25 54.72
N GLU A 179 17.38 53.96 54.81
CA GLU A 179 18.45 53.49 55.69
C GLU A 179 19.79 54.07 55.26
N LYS A 180 20.14 53.95 53.97
CA LYS A 180 21.40 54.45 53.41
C LYS A 180 21.51 55.97 53.50
N LYS A 181 20.40 56.67 53.28
CA LYS A 181 20.30 58.12 53.50
C LYS A 181 20.61 58.48 54.95
N THR A 182 20.01 57.78 55.92
CA THR A 182 20.29 57.99 57.36
C THR A 182 21.77 57.74 57.70
N ASN A 183 22.39 56.74 57.07
CA ASN A 183 23.82 56.45 57.24
C ASN A 183 24.71 57.58 56.70
N ILE A 184 24.34 58.22 55.59
CA ILE A 184 25.05 59.42 55.08
C ILE A 184 25.01 60.55 56.12
N TYR A 185 23.84 60.88 56.68
CA TYR A 185 23.73 61.92 57.71
C TYR A 185 24.55 61.60 58.96
N THR A 186 24.56 60.34 59.37
CA THR A 186 25.36 59.87 60.51
C THR A 186 26.86 60.01 60.23
N GLN A 187 27.32 59.67 59.02
CA GLN A 187 28.72 59.84 58.64
C GLN A 187 29.14 61.31 58.58
N ILE A 188 28.27 62.21 58.12
CA ILE A 188 28.51 63.65 58.15
C ILE A 188 28.74 64.15 59.58
N ASP A 189 27.99 63.61 60.55
CA ASP A 189 28.18 63.96 61.98
C ASP A 189 29.53 63.49 62.53
N LEU A 190 30.08 62.40 62.00
CA LEU A 190 31.36 61.83 62.40
C LEU A 190 32.57 62.50 61.73
N LEU A 191 32.38 63.31 60.68
CA LEU A 191 33.47 64.03 60.01
C LEU A 191 34.19 64.99 60.97
N ASN A 192 35.52 65.06 60.88
CA ASN A 192 36.34 65.98 61.68
C ASN A 192 36.39 67.39 61.04
N ILE A 193 35.23 68.01 60.86
CA ILE A 193 35.05 69.35 60.28
C ILE A 193 34.19 70.23 61.20
N THR A 194 34.20 71.54 60.96
CA THR A 194 33.42 72.50 61.78
C THR A 194 31.91 72.26 61.65
N VAL A 195 31.15 72.58 62.71
CA VAL A 195 29.69 72.42 62.75
C VAL A 195 28.97 73.13 61.59
N PRO A 196 29.34 74.37 61.19
CA PRO A 196 28.75 75.01 60.02
C PRO A 196 28.89 74.21 58.72
N TYR A 197 30.01 73.50 58.53
CA TYR A 197 30.23 72.71 57.32
C TYR A 197 29.40 71.42 57.33
N LYS A 198 29.25 70.79 58.49
CA LYS A 198 28.32 69.65 58.65
C LYS A 198 26.89 70.07 58.30
N ASN A 199 26.44 71.19 58.83
CA ASN A 199 25.10 71.72 58.56
C ASN A 199 24.90 72.03 57.07
N LEU A 200 25.91 72.58 56.40
CA LEU A 200 25.88 72.79 54.94
C LEU A 200 25.75 71.46 54.19
N LEU A 201 26.60 70.46 54.49
CA LEU A 201 26.53 69.15 53.83
C LEU A 201 25.14 68.52 53.99
N LYS A 202 24.57 68.55 55.20
CA LYS A 202 23.22 68.05 55.46
C LYS A 202 22.15 68.81 54.68
N ALA A 203 22.26 70.13 54.59
CA ALA A 203 21.31 70.95 53.84
C ALA A 203 21.40 70.72 52.33
N VAL A 204 22.59 70.47 51.79
CA VAL A 204 22.79 70.11 50.38
C VAL A 204 22.23 68.72 50.10
N PHE A 205 22.48 67.72 50.94
CA PHE A 205 21.87 66.39 50.77
C PHE A 205 20.35 66.39 50.90
N ASN A 206 19.77 67.29 51.72
CA ASN A 206 18.31 67.46 51.81
C ASN A 206 17.67 67.94 50.50
N LYS A 207 18.45 68.53 49.58
CA LYS A 207 17.96 68.98 48.27
C LYS A 207 18.05 67.93 47.17
N ILE A 208 18.65 66.78 47.45
CA ILE A 208 18.82 65.70 46.47
C ILE A 208 17.70 64.68 46.63
N GLU A 209 17.15 64.23 45.50
CA GLU A 209 16.20 63.13 45.49
C GLU A 209 16.95 61.78 45.49
N PHE A 210 16.95 61.09 46.63
CA PHE A 210 17.54 59.76 46.74
C PHE A 210 16.67 58.71 46.02
N LYS A 211 17.24 58.01 45.03
CA LYS A 211 16.55 56.97 44.25
C LYS A 211 17.28 55.63 44.33
N ALA A 212 16.52 54.54 44.33
CA ALA A 212 17.08 53.21 44.21
C ALA A 212 17.77 53.02 42.86
N ASN A 213 18.97 52.43 42.86
CA ASN A 213 19.73 52.15 41.66
C ASN A 213 19.95 50.65 41.43
N TYR A 214 19.33 49.80 42.25
CA TYR A 214 19.30 48.36 42.06
C TYR A 214 17.86 47.91 41.77
N LEU A 215 17.52 47.91 40.49
CA LEU A 215 16.16 47.75 39.99
C LEU A 215 15.90 46.30 39.58
N LYS A 216 14.66 45.83 39.73
CA LYS A 216 14.27 44.49 39.33
C LYS A 216 14.25 44.35 37.80
N ASP A 217 14.93 43.34 37.27
CA ASP A 217 14.83 42.94 35.86
C ASP A 217 13.75 41.86 35.70
N GLU A 218 12.53 42.30 35.41
CA GLU A 218 11.39 41.40 35.21
C GLU A 218 11.62 40.44 34.04
N ALA A 219 12.27 40.89 32.96
CA ALA A 219 12.48 40.08 31.77
C ALA A 219 13.54 38.98 31.99
N ALA A 220 14.59 39.26 32.76
CA ALA A 220 15.57 38.26 33.17
C ALA A 220 14.98 37.28 34.19
N THR A 221 14.18 37.77 35.15
CA THR A 221 13.49 36.91 36.13
C THR A 221 12.50 35.95 35.44
N LEU A 222 11.72 36.44 34.48
CA LEU A 222 10.80 35.62 33.69
C LEU A 222 11.54 34.57 32.87
N ARG A 223 12.66 34.93 32.22
CA ARG A 223 13.50 33.99 31.48
C ARG A 223 14.06 32.89 32.39
N ALA A 224 14.61 33.24 33.55
CA ALA A 224 15.14 32.28 34.52
C ALA A 224 14.04 31.33 35.04
N ARG A 225 12.82 31.82 35.28
CA ARG A 225 11.66 30.98 35.64
C ARG A 225 11.29 30.00 34.54
N GLN A 226 11.23 30.47 33.29
CA GLN A 226 10.91 29.62 32.14
C GLN A 226 11.98 28.53 31.91
N GLU A 227 13.26 28.87 32.01
CA GLU A 227 14.35 27.90 31.89
C GLU A 227 14.29 26.85 33.01
N ALA A 228 14.00 27.26 34.26
CA ALA A 228 13.84 26.33 35.37
C ALA A 228 12.66 25.35 35.15
N SER A 229 11.53 25.86 34.67
CA SER A 229 10.32 25.08 34.33
C SER A 229 10.57 24.09 33.17
N GLN A 230 11.33 24.50 32.15
CA GLN A 230 11.66 23.64 31.01
C GLN A 230 12.68 22.55 31.35
N ASN A 231 13.57 22.80 32.30
CA ASN A 231 14.57 21.84 32.75
C ASN A 231 13.98 20.73 33.65
N GLU A 232 12.76 20.91 34.19
CA GLU A 232 12.07 19.85 34.90
C GLU A 232 11.50 18.81 33.92
N GLY A 233 12.03 17.59 34.01
CA GLY A 233 11.53 16.44 33.27
C GLY A 233 10.09 16.05 33.63
N VAL A 234 9.47 15.23 32.78
CA VAL A 234 8.09 14.78 32.93
C VAL A 234 7.94 13.73 34.05
N VAL A 235 6.80 13.77 34.76
CA VAL A 235 6.47 12.79 35.81
C VAL A 235 5.73 11.61 35.17
N MET A 236 6.38 10.45 35.12
CA MET A 236 5.80 9.22 34.55
C MET A 236 5.08 8.40 35.62
N VAL A 237 3.81 8.05 35.37
CA VAL A 237 3.01 7.16 36.21
C VAL A 237 2.87 5.81 35.54
N THR A 238 3.09 4.73 36.29
CA THR A 238 2.93 3.35 35.79
C THR A 238 1.69 2.70 36.39
N VAL A 239 0.78 2.27 35.52
CA VAL A 239 -0.42 1.49 35.88
C VAL A 239 -0.18 0.06 35.45
N ARG A 240 -0.23 -0.88 36.40
CA ARG A 240 0.06 -2.31 36.14
C ARG A 240 -1.19 -3.05 35.66
N LYS A 241 -1.01 -4.05 34.79
CA LYS A 241 -2.08 -4.97 34.39
C LYS A 241 -2.79 -5.55 35.62
N GLY A 242 -4.13 -5.48 35.65
CA GLY A 242 -4.97 -5.97 36.75
C GLY A 242 -5.14 -4.99 37.91
N GLN A 243 -4.43 -3.85 37.91
CA GLN A 243 -4.63 -2.78 38.90
C GLN A 243 -6.04 -2.21 38.78
N LYS A 244 -6.71 -2.03 39.92
CA LYS A 244 -8.02 -1.38 39.99
C LYS A 244 -7.86 0.10 39.65
N ILE A 245 -8.67 0.59 38.72
CA ILE A 245 -8.71 2.01 38.32
C ILE A 245 -9.88 2.69 39.04
N VAL A 246 -11.09 2.15 38.90
CA VAL A 246 -12.27 2.61 39.65
C VAL A 246 -13.10 1.40 40.08
N GLY A 247 -13.60 1.44 41.32
CA GLY A 247 -14.46 0.42 41.91
C GLY A 247 -15.93 0.62 41.58
N GLU A 248 -16.69 -0.46 41.67
CA GLU A 248 -18.14 -0.39 41.66
C GLU A 248 -18.63 0.47 42.85
N GLY A 249 -19.50 1.45 42.58
CA GLY A 249 -19.98 2.40 43.59
C GLY A 249 -19.07 3.60 43.85
N GLU A 250 -17.87 3.67 43.26
CA GLU A 250 -16.97 4.82 43.37
C GLU A 250 -17.32 5.91 42.35
N VAL A 251 -17.17 7.17 42.75
CA VAL A 251 -17.35 8.32 41.86
C VAL A 251 -16.12 8.48 40.97
N VAL A 252 -16.36 8.68 39.68
CA VAL A 252 -15.29 8.80 38.69
C VAL A 252 -14.70 10.20 38.72
N THR A 253 -13.41 10.28 39.07
CA THR A 253 -12.62 11.51 39.13
C THR A 253 -11.94 11.80 37.78
N ALA A 254 -11.43 13.02 37.60
CA ALA A 254 -10.61 13.39 36.45
C ALA A 254 -9.37 12.48 36.29
N GLU A 255 -8.72 12.10 37.40
CA GLU A 255 -7.56 11.20 37.40
C GLU A 255 -7.91 9.80 36.87
N HIS A 256 -9.09 9.26 37.23
CA HIS A 256 -9.57 7.99 36.66
C HIS A 256 -9.76 8.09 35.14
N LEU A 257 -10.25 9.22 34.64
CA LEU A 257 -10.43 9.43 33.20
C LEU A 257 -9.10 9.57 32.46
N GLU A 258 -8.10 10.23 33.03
CA GLU A 258 -6.76 10.36 32.45
C GLU A 258 -6.10 8.98 32.30
N VAL A 259 -6.19 8.14 33.34
CA VAL A 259 -5.73 6.74 33.31
C VAL A 259 -6.49 5.92 32.26
N LEU A 260 -7.82 6.05 32.17
CA LEU A 260 -8.62 5.33 31.18
C LEU A 260 -8.29 5.77 29.74
N GLN A 261 -8.07 7.06 29.50
CA GLN A 261 -7.64 7.57 28.20
C GLN A 261 -6.24 7.06 27.83
N ALA A 262 -5.30 7.07 28.77
CA ALA A 262 -3.96 6.53 28.58
C ALA A 262 -3.98 5.01 28.29
N LEU A 263 -4.96 4.28 28.83
CA LEU A 263 -5.21 2.87 28.53
C LEU A 263 -5.90 2.62 27.18
N GLY A 264 -6.17 3.68 26.41
CA GLY A 264 -6.76 3.61 25.07
C GLY A 264 -8.28 3.63 25.05
N TYR A 265 -8.96 3.86 26.18
CA TYR A 265 -10.39 4.12 26.16
C TYR A 265 -10.63 5.53 25.58
N LYS A 266 -11.06 5.59 24.32
CA LYS A 266 -11.37 6.85 23.65
C LYS A 266 -12.81 7.26 23.88
N LYS A 267 -13.01 8.55 24.16
CA LYS A 267 -14.34 9.17 24.15
C LYS A 267 -14.80 9.26 22.69
N SER A 268 -15.54 8.27 22.20
CA SER A 268 -16.18 8.40 20.89
C SER A 268 -17.36 9.36 21.03
N VAL A 269 -17.25 10.53 20.41
CA VAL A 269 -18.24 11.61 20.57
C VAL A 269 -19.59 11.21 19.97
N ALA A 270 -19.62 10.28 18.99
CA ALA A 270 -20.83 9.65 18.46
C ALA A 270 -20.52 8.36 17.64
N PRO A 271 -20.32 7.20 18.27
CA PRO A 271 -19.96 5.96 17.57
C PRO A 271 -21.01 5.53 16.52
N TYR A 272 -22.29 5.81 16.78
CA TYR A 272 -23.39 5.51 15.87
C TYR A 272 -23.38 6.38 14.60
N LEU A 273 -22.93 7.64 14.67
CA LEU A 273 -22.79 8.50 13.48
C LEU A 273 -21.63 8.04 12.60
N THR A 274 -20.51 7.66 13.21
CA THR A 274 -19.38 7.07 12.48
C THR A 274 -19.79 5.76 11.79
N LEU A 275 -20.53 4.90 12.49
CA LEU A 275 -21.05 3.65 11.93
C LEU A 275 -22.02 3.93 10.75
N LEU A 276 -22.91 4.92 10.89
CA LEU A 276 -23.80 5.33 9.80
C LEU A 276 -23.01 5.84 8.58
N GLY A 277 -21.96 6.63 8.81
CA GLY A 277 -21.06 7.09 7.75
C GLY A 277 -20.39 5.94 7.01
N VAL A 278 -19.90 4.94 7.74
CA VAL A 278 -19.35 3.71 7.15
C VAL A 278 -20.41 2.95 6.36
N VAL A 279 -21.63 2.80 6.89
CA VAL A 279 -22.74 2.13 6.19
C VAL A 279 -23.02 2.81 4.84
N ILE A 280 -23.12 4.14 4.83
CA ILE A 280 -23.34 4.92 3.62
C ILE A 280 -22.18 4.77 2.65
N PHE A 281 -20.94 4.87 3.13
CA PHE A 281 -19.74 4.73 2.30
C PHE A 281 -19.61 3.34 1.69
N THR A 282 -19.78 2.28 2.48
CA THR A 282 -19.78 0.89 1.99
C THR A 282 -20.90 0.70 0.96
N LEU A 283 -22.11 1.23 1.20
CA LEU A 283 -23.21 1.13 0.25
C LEU A 283 -22.87 1.82 -1.08
N LEU A 284 -22.25 3.01 -1.03
CA LEU A 284 -21.79 3.73 -2.21
C LEU A 284 -20.80 2.90 -3.03
N VAL A 285 -19.78 2.31 -2.39
CA VAL A 285 -18.80 1.43 -3.04
C VAL A 285 -19.51 0.29 -3.77
N PHE A 286 -20.41 -0.43 -3.10
CA PHE A 286 -21.15 -1.54 -3.69
C PHE A 286 -22.01 -1.09 -4.89
N VAL A 287 -22.63 0.09 -4.81
CA VAL A 287 -23.40 0.67 -5.92
C VAL A 287 -22.49 0.98 -7.11
N LEU A 288 -21.32 1.62 -6.87
CA LEU A 288 -20.35 1.94 -7.92
C LEU A 288 -19.81 0.67 -8.58
N THR A 289 -19.43 -0.36 -7.80
CA THR A 289 -18.98 -1.66 -8.34
C THR A 289 -20.06 -2.33 -9.18
N LYS A 290 -21.32 -2.30 -8.73
CA LYS A 290 -22.45 -2.84 -9.49
C LYS A 290 -22.63 -2.09 -10.82
N PHE A 291 -22.56 -0.76 -10.83
CA PHE A 291 -22.67 0.04 -12.05
C PHE A 291 -21.52 -0.24 -13.01
N TYR A 292 -20.28 -0.28 -12.50
CA TYR A 292 -19.09 -0.61 -13.29
C TYR A 292 -19.24 -1.97 -13.98
N LEU A 293 -19.57 -3.02 -13.23
CA LEU A 293 -19.74 -4.37 -13.77
C LEU A 293 -20.89 -4.45 -14.78
N LYS A 294 -22.03 -3.80 -14.51
CA LYS A 294 -23.19 -3.83 -15.41
C LYS A 294 -22.92 -3.11 -16.74
N HIS A 295 -22.11 -2.05 -16.74
CA HIS A 295 -21.87 -1.23 -17.93
C HIS A 295 -20.66 -1.71 -18.72
N TYR A 296 -19.53 -1.95 -18.05
CA TYR A 296 -18.24 -2.23 -18.70
C TYR A 296 -17.89 -3.72 -18.78
N ARG A 297 -18.40 -4.57 -17.87
CA ARG A 297 -18.05 -6.01 -17.79
C ARG A 297 -19.26 -6.91 -17.52
N LYS A 298 -20.20 -6.89 -18.48
CA LYS A 298 -21.44 -7.69 -18.41
C LYS A 298 -21.16 -9.19 -18.29
N ASP A 299 -20.12 -9.66 -18.97
CA ASP A 299 -19.58 -11.02 -18.89
C ASP A 299 -19.33 -11.46 -17.44
N LEU A 300 -18.67 -10.60 -16.65
CA LEU A 300 -18.39 -10.85 -15.24
C LEU A 300 -19.64 -10.68 -14.36
N TYR A 301 -20.48 -9.68 -14.66
CA TYR A 301 -21.70 -9.42 -13.90
C TYR A 301 -22.72 -10.56 -13.97
N HIS A 302 -22.80 -11.25 -15.10
CA HIS A 302 -23.78 -12.31 -15.31
C HIS A 302 -23.44 -13.60 -14.56
N LYS A 303 -22.15 -13.94 -14.43
CA LYS A 303 -21.66 -15.12 -13.70
C LYS A 303 -21.66 -14.86 -12.19
N GLU A 304 -22.47 -15.62 -11.45
CA GLU A 304 -22.58 -15.49 -9.98
C GLU A 304 -21.25 -15.74 -9.27
N ILE A 305 -20.51 -16.75 -9.74
CA ILE A 305 -19.23 -17.17 -9.16
C ILE A 305 -18.19 -16.04 -9.16
N ASN A 306 -18.18 -15.19 -10.19
CA ASN A 306 -17.28 -14.04 -10.30
C ASN A 306 -17.60 -12.95 -9.27
N LEU A 307 -18.89 -12.73 -8.97
CA LEU A 307 -19.32 -11.78 -7.95
C LEU A 307 -18.95 -12.26 -6.54
N VAL A 308 -19.11 -13.57 -6.29
CA VAL A 308 -18.72 -14.19 -5.02
C VAL A 308 -17.20 -14.15 -4.86
N LEU A 309 -16.43 -14.45 -5.90
CA LEU A 309 -14.97 -14.36 -5.88
C LEU A 309 -14.50 -12.94 -5.56
N LEU A 310 -15.02 -11.94 -6.29
CA LEU A 310 -14.66 -10.54 -6.07
C LEU A 310 -14.97 -10.10 -4.63
N GLY A 311 -16.17 -10.45 -4.14
CA GLY A 311 -16.60 -10.16 -2.79
C GLY A 311 -15.73 -10.82 -1.73
N LEU A 312 -15.38 -12.10 -1.92
CA LEU A 312 -14.50 -12.86 -1.03
C LEU A 312 -13.12 -12.22 -0.97
N LEU A 313 -12.53 -11.86 -2.11
CA LEU A 313 -11.22 -11.22 -2.19
C LEU A 313 -11.20 -9.89 -1.43
N VAL A 314 -12.19 -9.02 -1.67
CA VAL A 314 -12.33 -7.75 -0.95
C VAL A 314 -12.53 -7.97 0.55
N PHE A 315 -13.41 -8.88 0.94
CA PHE A 315 -13.66 -9.20 2.35
C PHE A 315 -12.39 -9.70 3.05
N LEU A 316 -11.66 -10.63 2.44
CA LEU A 316 -10.40 -11.16 2.99
C LEU A 316 -9.33 -10.07 3.11
N THR A 317 -9.21 -9.15 2.15
CA THR A 317 -8.28 -8.01 2.27
C THR A 317 -8.62 -7.14 3.47
N LEU A 318 -9.89 -6.79 3.65
CA LEU A 318 -10.33 -5.93 4.76
C LEU A 318 -10.20 -6.64 6.10
N LEU A 319 -10.44 -7.96 6.15
CA LEU A 319 -10.21 -8.78 7.32
C LEU A 319 -8.73 -8.80 7.70
N LEU A 320 -7.84 -9.06 6.72
CA LEU A 320 -6.38 -9.01 6.91
C LEU A 320 -5.93 -7.62 7.35
N ALA A 321 -6.45 -6.55 6.72
CA ALA A 321 -6.15 -5.17 7.11
C ALA A 321 -6.51 -4.90 8.57
N LYS A 322 -7.67 -5.37 9.04
CA LYS A 322 -8.09 -5.25 10.44
C LYS A 322 -7.22 -6.07 11.39
N VAL A 323 -6.88 -7.31 11.03
CA VAL A 323 -5.99 -8.17 11.83
C VAL A 323 -4.61 -7.52 11.95
N ILE A 324 -4.00 -7.11 10.84
CA ILE A 324 -2.70 -6.45 10.80
C ILE A 324 -2.71 -5.16 11.63
N SER A 325 -3.73 -4.31 11.45
CA SER A 325 -3.86 -3.06 12.20
C SER A 325 -4.12 -3.26 13.71
N SER A 326 -4.46 -4.48 14.14
CA SER A 326 -4.63 -4.82 15.56
C SER A 326 -3.36 -5.35 16.23
N ILE A 327 -2.29 -5.62 15.47
CA ILE A 327 -1.01 -6.08 15.99
C ILE A 327 -0.28 -4.88 16.60
N ASN A 328 0.05 -4.97 17.89
CA ASN A 328 0.86 -3.97 18.57
C ASN A 328 2.31 -4.45 18.68
N ILE A 329 3.24 -3.78 17.99
CA ILE A 329 4.66 -4.17 17.91
C ILE A 329 5.54 -3.32 18.86
N SER A 330 5.07 -2.15 19.30
CA SER A 330 5.88 -1.25 20.13
C SER A 330 5.01 -0.41 21.07
N SER A 331 5.57 -0.04 22.23
CA SER A 331 4.95 0.93 23.13
C SER A 331 4.99 2.36 22.56
N ASN A 332 5.86 2.63 21.58
CA ASN A 332 5.86 3.90 20.85
C ASN A 332 4.73 3.91 19.82
N LEU A 333 3.80 4.85 19.98
CA LEU A 333 2.61 4.98 19.14
C LEU A 333 2.93 5.22 17.65
N GLU A 334 4.01 5.92 17.33
CA GLU A 334 4.41 6.20 15.94
C GLU A 334 4.94 4.93 15.27
N ILE A 335 5.76 4.15 15.97
CA ILE A 335 6.28 2.87 15.50
C ILE A 335 5.15 1.84 15.38
N ALA A 336 4.23 1.79 16.34
CA ALA A 336 3.09 0.89 16.31
C ALA A 336 2.17 1.14 15.09
N LYS A 337 2.01 2.40 14.66
CA LYS A 337 1.23 2.74 13.47
C LYS A 337 1.85 2.23 12.16
N MET A 338 3.17 2.07 12.09
CA MET A 338 3.87 1.64 10.88
C MET A 338 3.43 0.25 10.36
N VAL A 339 2.81 -0.56 11.21
CA VAL A 339 2.20 -1.85 10.84
C VAL A 339 1.14 -1.71 9.74
N GLY A 340 0.54 -0.52 9.58
CA GLY A 340 -0.36 -0.23 8.46
C GLY A 340 0.27 -0.43 7.07
N TYR A 341 1.60 -0.31 6.93
CA TYR A 341 2.29 -0.58 5.67
C TYR A 341 2.40 -2.07 5.32
N LEU A 342 2.09 -2.99 6.24
CA LEU A 342 2.04 -4.44 5.98
C LEU A 342 0.73 -4.91 5.33
N ILE A 343 -0.24 -4.02 5.12
CA ILE A 343 -1.55 -4.42 4.57
C ILE A 343 -1.40 -4.80 3.09
N PRO A 344 -1.66 -6.07 2.71
CA PRO A 344 -1.28 -6.59 1.39
C PRO A 344 -2.34 -6.31 0.32
N VAL A 345 -2.63 -5.04 0.04
CA VAL A 345 -3.58 -4.65 -1.04
C VAL A 345 -3.06 -5.10 -2.41
N ALA A 346 -1.74 -5.12 -2.60
CA ALA A 346 -1.12 -5.60 -3.83
C ALA A 346 -1.47 -7.06 -4.16
N THR A 347 -1.52 -7.95 -3.16
CA THR A 347 -1.96 -9.34 -3.34
C THR A 347 -3.32 -9.42 -4.02
N VAL A 348 -4.33 -8.75 -3.48
CA VAL A 348 -5.69 -8.86 -3.99
C VAL A 348 -5.85 -8.12 -5.31
N SER A 349 -5.13 -7.02 -5.49
CA SER A 349 -5.06 -6.31 -6.78
C SER A 349 -4.54 -7.24 -7.89
N MET A 350 -3.45 -7.98 -7.63
CA MET A 350 -2.91 -8.99 -8.54
C MET A 350 -3.90 -10.14 -8.80
N LEU A 351 -4.52 -10.68 -7.74
CA LEU A 351 -5.48 -11.78 -7.87
C LEU A 351 -6.71 -11.39 -8.70
N ILE A 352 -7.25 -10.18 -8.52
CA ILE A 352 -8.38 -9.69 -9.34
C ILE A 352 -7.93 -9.53 -10.79
N ALA A 353 -6.72 -9.02 -11.04
CA ALA A 353 -6.20 -8.85 -12.39
C ALA A 353 -6.04 -10.20 -13.12
N LEU A 354 -5.59 -11.24 -12.42
CA LEU A 354 -5.35 -12.57 -12.98
C LEU A 354 -6.62 -13.42 -13.12
N LEU A 355 -7.52 -13.37 -12.14
CA LEU A 355 -8.70 -14.24 -12.10
C LEU A 355 -9.93 -13.63 -12.78
N LEU A 356 -9.99 -12.30 -12.91
CA LEU A 356 -11.17 -11.60 -13.41
C LEU A 356 -10.80 -10.66 -14.56
N ASP A 357 -10.16 -9.54 -14.25
CA ASP A 357 -9.85 -8.51 -15.22
C ASP A 357 -8.91 -7.43 -14.65
N THR A 358 -7.96 -6.97 -15.46
CA THR A 358 -7.02 -5.90 -15.15
C THR A 358 -7.70 -4.55 -14.90
N THR A 359 -8.70 -4.16 -15.71
CA THR A 359 -9.37 -2.85 -15.54
C THR A 359 -10.27 -2.85 -14.29
N LEU A 360 -10.96 -3.96 -14.03
CA LEU A 360 -11.70 -4.16 -12.78
C LEU A 360 -10.76 -4.12 -11.57
N ALA A 361 -9.57 -4.74 -11.66
CA ALA A 361 -8.59 -4.71 -10.59
C ALA A 361 -8.21 -3.29 -10.20
N ILE A 362 -7.86 -2.44 -11.19
CA ILE A 362 -7.53 -1.02 -10.96
C ILE A 362 -8.68 -0.31 -10.23
N PHE A 363 -9.91 -0.48 -10.70
CA PHE A 363 -11.08 0.14 -10.10
C PHE A 363 -11.29 -0.31 -8.64
N ILE A 364 -11.14 -1.61 -8.35
CA ILE A 364 -11.30 -2.16 -7.00
C ILE A 364 -10.15 -1.75 -6.08
N THR A 365 -8.91 -1.68 -6.59
CA THR A 365 -7.75 -1.20 -5.83
C THR A 365 -7.93 0.24 -5.36
N ILE A 366 -8.51 1.12 -6.17
CA ILE A 366 -8.87 2.49 -5.77
C ILE A 366 -9.88 2.47 -4.61
N LEU A 367 -10.90 1.61 -4.68
CA LEU A 367 -11.90 1.53 -3.61
C LEU A 367 -11.32 0.91 -2.32
N LEU A 368 -10.46 -0.11 -2.45
CA LEU A 368 -9.76 -0.74 -1.34
C LEU A 368 -8.79 0.22 -0.65
N SER A 369 -8.09 1.07 -1.39
CA SER A 369 -7.17 2.05 -0.79
C SER A 369 -7.89 3.05 0.11
N PHE A 370 -9.10 3.48 -0.26
CA PHE A 370 -9.95 4.30 0.61
C PHE A 370 -10.36 3.56 1.89
N PHE A 371 -10.76 2.30 1.79
CA PHE A 371 -11.07 1.51 2.98
C PHE A 371 -9.85 1.31 3.90
N VAL A 372 -8.66 1.09 3.33
CA VAL A 372 -7.41 1.00 4.11
C VAL A 372 -7.11 2.32 4.81
N GLY A 373 -7.26 3.45 4.14
CA GLY A 373 -7.14 4.77 4.77
C GLY A 373 -8.08 4.94 5.97
N ILE A 374 -9.35 4.53 5.83
CA ILE A 374 -10.33 4.59 6.93
C ILE A 374 -9.95 3.64 8.08
N LEU A 375 -9.60 2.39 7.77
CA LEU A 375 -9.23 1.36 8.77
C LEU A 375 -7.94 1.67 9.54
N THR A 376 -7.07 2.51 8.98
CA THR A 376 -5.81 2.95 9.61
C THR A 376 -5.95 4.29 10.34
N GLY A 377 -7.19 4.74 10.59
CA GLY A 377 -7.48 5.96 11.34
C GLY A 377 -7.47 7.23 10.48
N ASN A 378 -7.96 7.15 9.24
CA ASN A 378 -8.00 8.24 8.25
C ASN A 378 -6.62 8.81 7.88
N GLN A 379 -5.61 7.95 7.86
CA GLN A 379 -4.23 8.33 7.52
C GLN A 379 -4.00 8.17 6.02
N LEU A 380 -3.85 9.31 5.33
CA LEU A 380 -3.64 9.35 3.88
C LEU A 380 -2.42 8.53 3.41
N PRO A 381 -1.27 8.49 4.13
CA PRO A 381 -0.10 7.77 3.64
C PRO A 381 -0.34 6.28 3.37
N TYR A 382 -1.09 5.58 4.22
CA TYR A 382 -1.40 4.16 4.00
C TYR A 382 -2.32 3.93 2.80
N ALA A 383 -3.29 4.82 2.58
CA ALA A 383 -4.17 4.75 1.41
C ALA A 383 -3.36 4.94 0.11
N VAL A 384 -2.49 5.94 0.07
CA VAL A 384 -1.64 6.20 -1.11
C VAL A 384 -0.68 5.04 -1.35
N ASN A 385 -0.02 4.53 -0.32
CA ASN A 385 0.88 3.38 -0.44
C ASN A 385 0.16 2.12 -0.94
N ALA A 386 -1.02 1.82 -0.37
CA ALA A 386 -1.86 0.69 -0.80
C ALA A 386 -2.30 0.82 -2.27
N PHE A 387 -2.63 2.03 -2.72
CA PHE A 387 -2.98 2.30 -4.10
C PHE A 387 -1.79 2.11 -5.04
N VAL A 388 -0.62 2.67 -4.70
CA VAL A 388 0.61 2.57 -5.50
C VAL A 388 1.07 1.11 -5.60
N GLY A 389 1.19 0.41 -4.47
CA GLY A 389 1.57 -1.00 -4.44
C GLY A 389 0.58 -1.88 -5.21
N GLY A 390 -0.72 -1.60 -5.07
CA GLY A 390 -1.78 -2.26 -5.81
C GLY A 390 -1.67 -2.10 -7.33
N LEU A 391 -1.48 -0.87 -7.82
CA LEU A 391 -1.30 -0.58 -9.25
C LEU A 391 -0.05 -1.25 -9.82
N VAL A 392 1.08 -1.12 -9.12
CA VAL A 392 2.34 -1.74 -9.56
C VAL A 392 2.20 -3.26 -9.60
N GLY A 393 1.50 -3.85 -8.62
CA GLY A 393 1.14 -5.27 -8.65
C GLY A 393 0.34 -5.65 -9.88
N ILE A 394 -0.73 -4.91 -10.20
CA ILE A 394 -1.57 -5.17 -11.38
C ILE A 394 -0.75 -5.15 -12.68
N TYR A 395 0.06 -4.11 -12.89
CA TYR A 395 0.86 -4.01 -14.11
C TYR A 395 1.96 -5.06 -14.19
N SER A 396 2.47 -5.52 -13.04
CA SER A 396 3.49 -6.57 -12.99
C SER A 396 2.96 -7.94 -13.40
N VAL A 397 1.64 -8.20 -13.26
CA VAL A 397 1.03 -9.51 -13.58
C VAL A 397 0.33 -9.56 -14.93
N GLY A 398 0.19 -8.43 -15.63
CA GLY A 398 -0.58 -8.35 -16.88
C GLY A 398 -0.02 -9.18 -18.06
N LYS A 399 1.22 -9.67 -17.98
CA LYS A 399 1.87 -10.52 -19.01
C LYS A 399 2.73 -11.63 -18.40
N PHE A 400 2.15 -12.45 -17.52
CA PHE A 400 2.89 -13.58 -16.94
C PHE A 400 3.10 -14.72 -17.94
N ASN A 401 4.38 -14.96 -18.25
CA ASN A 401 4.81 -16.07 -19.10
C ASN A 401 5.68 -17.08 -18.33
N GLN A 402 6.32 -16.67 -17.22
CA GLN A 402 7.27 -17.52 -16.48
C GLN A 402 7.11 -17.42 -14.97
N ARG A 403 7.52 -18.47 -14.25
CA ARG A 403 7.51 -18.51 -12.77
C ARG A 403 8.35 -17.39 -12.15
N PHE A 404 9.42 -16.97 -12.80
CA PHE A 404 10.30 -15.91 -12.33
C PHE A 404 9.64 -14.52 -12.35
N ASP A 405 8.55 -14.34 -13.11
CA ASP A 405 7.86 -13.06 -13.18
C ASP A 405 7.15 -12.72 -11.84
N TRP A 406 6.76 -13.72 -11.03
CA TRP A 406 6.23 -13.50 -9.68
C TRP A 406 7.26 -12.86 -8.75
N VAL A 407 8.53 -13.28 -8.85
CA VAL A 407 9.62 -12.70 -8.06
C VAL A 407 9.83 -11.24 -8.46
N LYS A 408 9.84 -10.95 -9.77
CA LYS A 408 9.94 -9.57 -10.28
C LYS A 408 8.80 -8.70 -9.79
N ALA A 409 7.56 -9.20 -9.80
CA ALA A 409 6.40 -8.48 -9.31
C ALA A 409 6.58 -8.07 -7.83
N GLY A 410 7.01 -9.00 -6.98
CA GLY A 410 7.28 -8.70 -5.56
C GLY A 410 8.35 -7.63 -5.37
N LEU A 411 9.42 -7.67 -6.17
CA LEU A 411 10.49 -6.67 -6.12
C LEU A 411 10.01 -5.29 -6.59
N PHE A 412 9.24 -5.22 -7.68
CA PHE A 412 8.69 -3.96 -8.18
C PHE A 412 7.72 -3.32 -7.19
N ILE A 413 6.86 -4.11 -6.55
CA ILE A 413 5.96 -3.63 -5.50
C ILE A 413 6.79 -3.10 -4.32
N ALA A 414 7.77 -3.86 -3.83
CA ALA A 414 8.64 -3.44 -2.73
C ALA A 414 9.36 -2.12 -3.04
N CYS A 415 9.95 -1.97 -4.23
CA CYS A 415 10.60 -0.73 -4.62
C CYS A 415 9.63 0.45 -4.69
N ALA A 416 8.43 0.26 -5.25
CA ALA A 416 7.42 1.30 -5.36
C ALA A 416 6.89 1.74 -3.98
N GLU A 417 6.66 0.80 -3.07
CA GLU A 417 6.23 1.09 -1.70
C GLU A 417 7.33 1.82 -0.93
N VAL A 418 8.60 1.41 -1.03
CA VAL A 418 9.72 2.14 -0.40
C VAL A 418 9.77 3.58 -0.88
N VAL A 419 9.74 3.81 -2.20
CA VAL A 419 9.76 5.17 -2.76
C VAL A 419 8.56 5.99 -2.28
N CYS A 420 7.37 5.38 -2.23
CA CYS A 420 6.15 6.04 -1.77
C CYS A 420 6.23 6.43 -0.29
N ILE A 421 6.64 5.49 0.57
CA ILE A 421 6.81 5.70 2.01
C ILE A 421 7.85 6.78 2.28
N PHE A 422 9.00 6.72 1.60
CA PHE A 422 10.05 7.73 1.74
C PHE A 422 9.56 9.13 1.33
N SER A 423 8.90 9.22 0.17
CA SER A 423 8.38 10.49 -0.33
C SER A 423 7.37 11.11 0.64
N LEU A 424 6.41 10.33 1.10
CA LEU A 424 5.35 10.81 1.98
C LEU A 424 5.87 11.15 3.38
N GLY A 425 6.79 10.34 3.92
CA GLY A 425 7.36 10.63 5.23
C GLY A 425 8.28 11.85 5.21
N LEU A 426 9.02 12.11 4.12
CA LEU A 426 9.76 13.37 3.95
C LEU A 426 8.81 14.58 3.89
N MET A 427 7.68 14.46 3.20
CA MET A 427 6.65 15.53 3.18
C MET A 427 6.05 15.80 4.57
N ASN A 428 5.96 14.77 5.42
CA ASN A 428 5.47 14.88 6.78
C ASN A 428 6.55 15.25 7.82
N ASN A 429 7.81 15.41 7.39
CA ASN A 429 8.98 15.60 8.26
C ASN A 429 9.17 14.46 9.29
N ASP A 430 8.86 13.22 8.88
CA ASP A 430 9.09 12.03 9.70
C ASP A 430 10.59 11.83 9.99
N THR A 431 10.92 11.31 11.18
CA THR A 431 12.32 11.00 11.51
C THR A 431 12.88 9.88 10.64
N TRP A 432 14.20 9.87 10.41
CA TRP A 432 14.88 8.79 9.67
C TRP A 432 14.58 7.39 10.20
N SER A 433 14.40 7.25 11.52
CA SER A 433 14.07 5.97 12.13
C SER A 433 12.69 5.44 11.68
N ILE A 434 11.69 6.32 11.59
CA ILE A 434 10.34 6.00 11.14
C ILE A 434 10.35 5.65 9.66
N LEU A 435 11.08 6.42 8.84
CA LEU A 435 11.24 6.16 7.41
C LEU A 435 11.86 4.79 7.14
N LEU A 436 12.91 4.41 7.87
CA LEU A 436 13.59 3.12 7.71
C LEU A 436 12.70 1.95 8.14
N ILE A 437 11.96 2.08 9.26
CA ILE A 437 11.03 1.05 9.73
C ILE A 437 9.87 0.88 8.76
N GLY A 438 9.25 1.99 8.35
CA GLY A 438 8.17 1.98 7.36
C GLY A 438 8.61 1.36 6.04
N SER A 439 9.78 1.75 5.53
CA SER A 439 10.36 1.17 4.31
C SER A 439 10.63 -0.32 4.44
N SER A 440 11.10 -0.77 5.62
CA SER A 440 11.30 -2.21 5.88
C SER A 440 9.98 -2.97 5.81
N PHE A 441 8.89 -2.42 6.34
CA PHE A 441 7.55 -3.01 6.19
C PHE A 441 7.06 -2.99 4.75
N GLY A 442 7.33 -1.94 3.97
CA GLY A 442 7.03 -1.91 2.54
C GLY A 442 7.78 -3.00 1.76
N ILE A 443 9.06 -3.25 2.07
CA ILE A 443 9.83 -4.35 1.45
C ILE A 443 9.20 -5.70 1.78
N ILE A 444 8.91 -5.94 3.06
CA ILE A 444 8.27 -7.19 3.52
C ILE A 444 6.91 -7.36 2.84
N ASN A 445 6.10 -6.31 2.78
CA ASN A 445 4.77 -6.32 2.19
C ASN A 445 4.82 -6.60 0.68
N GLY A 446 5.73 -5.98 -0.08
CA GLY A 446 5.86 -6.22 -1.51
C GLY A 446 6.23 -7.67 -1.85
N ILE A 447 7.21 -8.23 -1.15
CA ILE A 447 7.62 -9.63 -1.32
C ILE A 447 6.50 -10.58 -0.88
N PHE A 448 5.97 -10.37 0.32
CA PHE A 448 4.87 -11.17 0.87
C PHE A 448 3.66 -11.15 -0.05
N SER A 449 3.34 -9.99 -0.63
CA SER A 449 2.15 -9.82 -1.45
C SER A 449 2.16 -10.72 -2.67
N SER A 450 3.31 -10.80 -3.36
CA SER A 450 3.48 -11.66 -4.53
C SER A 450 3.47 -13.15 -4.18
N ILE A 451 4.18 -13.54 -3.11
CA ILE A 451 4.23 -14.93 -2.62
C ILE A 451 2.82 -15.40 -2.24
N PHE A 452 2.06 -14.57 -1.51
CA PHE A 452 0.72 -14.92 -1.08
C PHE A 452 -0.26 -14.98 -2.26
N ALA A 453 -0.14 -14.07 -3.24
CA ALA A 453 -0.95 -14.13 -4.47
C ALA A 453 -0.66 -15.43 -5.23
N TYR A 454 0.61 -15.77 -5.46
CA TYR A 454 1.00 -17.01 -6.13
C TYR A 454 0.51 -18.25 -5.38
N GLY A 455 0.70 -18.30 -4.05
CA GLY A 455 0.32 -19.44 -3.23
C GLY A 455 -1.19 -19.64 -3.10
N SER A 456 -1.98 -18.56 -3.16
CA SER A 456 -3.45 -18.64 -3.10
C SER A 456 -4.10 -18.94 -4.44
N LEU A 457 -3.42 -18.67 -5.55
CA LEU A 457 -3.98 -18.79 -6.90
C LEU A 457 -4.56 -20.19 -7.21
N PRO A 458 -3.87 -21.33 -6.96
CA PRO A 458 -4.40 -22.65 -7.31
C PRO A 458 -5.71 -23.01 -6.57
N PHE A 459 -5.85 -22.54 -5.33
CA PHE A 459 -7.06 -22.78 -4.53
C PHE A 459 -8.24 -21.97 -5.07
N LEU A 460 -7.99 -20.74 -5.51
CA LEU A 460 -9.01 -19.88 -6.10
C LEU A 460 -9.40 -20.35 -7.50
N GLU A 461 -8.44 -20.79 -8.32
CA GLU A 461 -8.71 -21.35 -9.65
C GLU A 461 -9.61 -22.59 -9.57
N SER A 462 -9.25 -23.54 -8.70
CA SER A 462 -10.02 -24.77 -8.51
C SER A 462 -11.39 -24.49 -7.88
N GLY A 463 -11.44 -23.65 -6.84
CA GLY A 463 -12.68 -23.35 -6.12
C GLY A 463 -13.70 -22.52 -6.92
N PHE A 464 -13.25 -21.74 -7.89
CA PHE A 464 -14.10 -20.85 -8.70
C PHE A 464 -14.15 -21.23 -10.19
N GLU A 465 -13.54 -22.35 -10.58
CA GLU A 465 -13.49 -22.87 -11.96
C GLU A 465 -12.94 -21.85 -12.97
N VAL A 466 -11.97 -21.03 -12.54
CA VAL A 466 -11.33 -20.01 -13.38
C VAL A 466 -10.04 -20.59 -13.98
N THR A 467 -9.87 -20.41 -15.28
CA THR A 467 -8.64 -20.82 -15.98
C THR A 467 -7.75 -19.61 -16.20
N THR A 468 -6.60 -19.55 -15.54
CA THR A 468 -5.61 -18.48 -15.78
C THR A 468 -4.48 -18.96 -16.69
N SER A 469 -3.68 -18.03 -17.19
CA SER A 469 -2.45 -18.33 -17.94
C SER A 469 -1.47 -19.18 -17.12
N ALA A 470 -1.42 -19.02 -15.79
CA ALA A 470 -0.57 -19.85 -14.94
C ALA A 470 -1.02 -21.31 -14.95
N ARG A 471 -2.32 -21.56 -14.85
CA ARG A 471 -2.91 -22.90 -14.96
C ARG A 471 -2.66 -23.53 -16.34
N LEU A 472 -2.83 -22.76 -17.41
CA LEU A 472 -2.55 -23.23 -18.76
C LEU A 472 -1.08 -23.60 -18.96
N LEU A 473 -0.14 -22.78 -18.50
CA LEU A 473 1.29 -23.10 -18.55
C LEU A 473 1.64 -24.36 -17.76
N GLU A 474 0.96 -24.61 -16.65
CA GLU A 474 1.09 -25.86 -15.90
C GLU A 474 0.61 -27.06 -16.73
N LEU A 475 -0.54 -26.93 -17.39
CA LEU A 475 -1.09 -27.97 -18.28
C LEU A 475 -0.26 -28.19 -19.54
N ALA A 476 0.48 -27.19 -20.00
CA ALA A 476 1.40 -27.31 -21.14
C ALA A 476 2.67 -28.10 -20.82
N ASN A 477 2.97 -28.38 -19.54
CA ASN A 477 4.16 -29.12 -19.15
C ASN A 477 4.06 -30.59 -19.62
N PRO A 478 5.01 -31.10 -20.43
CA PRO A 478 4.99 -32.48 -20.93
C PRO A 478 5.01 -33.55 -19.82
N ASN A 479 5.47 -33.19 -18.61
CA ASN A 479 5.47 -34.08 -17.45
C ASN A 479 4.10 -34.22 -16.78
N GLN A 480 3.07 -33.48 -17.23
CA GLN A 480 1.71 -33.67 -16.75
C GLN A 480 1.28 -35.14 -16.98
N PRO A 481 0.65 -35.81 -15.99
CA PRO A 481 0.36 -37.24 -16.06
C PRO A 481 -0.39 -37.64 -17.34
N LEU A 482 -1.37 -36.83 -17.76
CA LEU A 482 -2.21 -37.15 -18.91
C LEU A 482 -1.49 -36.94 -20.26
N LEU A 483 -0.69 -35.87 -20.40
CA LEU A 483 0.15 -35.68 -21.60
C LEU A 483 1.26 -36.74 -21.69
N LYS A 484 1.84 -37.12 -20.55
CA LYS A 484 2.83 -38.20 -20.50
C LYS A 484 2.23 -39.54 -20.91
N ARG A 485 0.98 -39.83 -20.51
CA ARG A 485 0.24 -40.99 -20.99
C ARG A 485 -0.02 -40.93 -22.49
N LEU A 486 -0.45 -39.78 -23.02
CA LEU A 486 -0.65 -39.59 -24.46
C LEU A 486 0.65 -39.85 -25.25
N LEU A 487 1.78 -39.33 -24.76
CA LEU A 487 3.10 -39.54 -25.37
C LEU A 487 3.51 -41.02 -25.41
N ILE A 488 3.20 -41.80 -24.37
CA ILE A 488 3.63 -43.20 -24.25
C ILE A 488 2.65 -44.16 -24.94
N GLU A 489 1.35 -43.99 -24.72
CA GLU A 489 0.30 -44.91 -25.16
C GLU A 489 -0.19 -44.60 -26.60
N ALA A 490 -0.11 -43.34 -27.04
CA ALA A 490 -0.56 -42.89 -28.36
C ALA A 490 0.40 -41.83 -28.96
N PRO A 491 1.68 -42.19 -29.22
CA PRO A 491 2.73 -41.25 -29.62
C PRO A 491 2.42 -40.49 -30.91
N GLY A 492 1.74 -41.12 -31.87
CA GLY A 492 1.33 -40.49 -33.12
C GLY A 492 0.34 -39.35 -32.90
N THR A 493 -0.67 -39.61 -32.05
CA THR A 493 -1.64 -38.60 -31.62
C THR A 493 -0.98 -37.49 -30.80
N TYR A 494 0.02 -37.80 -29.96
CA TYR A 494 0.78 -36.79 -29.24
C TYR A 494 1.50 -35.84 -30.21
N HIS A 495 2.24 -36.39 -31.19
CA HIS A 495 2.95 -35.56 -32.17
C HIS A 495 2.01 -34.71 -33.03
N HIS A 496 0.89 -35.28 -33.45
CA HIS A 496 -0.21 -34.56 -34.11
C HIS A 496 -0.66 -33.35 -33.27
N SER A 497 -1.01 -33.60 -32.00
CA SER A 497 -1.52 -32.58 -31.08
C SER A 497 -0.53 -31.42 -30.87
N ILE A 498 0.78 -31.69 -30.85
CA ILE A 498 1.81 -30.64 -30.77
C ILE A 498 1.83 -29.77 -32.04
N LEU A 499 1.72 -30.38 -33.23
CA LEU A 499 1.71 -29.65 -34.50
C LEU A 499 0.43 -28.81 -34.67
N VAL A 500 -0.72 -29.36 -34.31
CA VAL A 500 -1.99 -28.64 -34.23
C VAL A 500 -1.88 -27.45 -33.27
N GLY A 501 -1.24 -27.64 -32.11
CA GLY A 501 -0.98 -26.57 -31.14
C GLY A 501 -0.12 -25.44 -31.72
N ASN A 502 0.96 -25.77 -32.44
CA ASN A 502 1.83 -24.77 -33.08
C ASN A 502 1.11 -23.99 -34.19
N LEU A 503 0.30 -24.67 -35.01
CA LEU A 503 -0.53 -24.05 -36.04
C LEU A 503 -1.56 -23.11 -35.41
N GLY A 504 -2.29 -23.63 -34.43
CA GLY A 504 -3.35 -22.92 -33.73
C GLY A 504 -2.84 -21.69 -32.97
N GLU A 505 -1.73 -21.82 -32.22
CA GLU A 505 -1.12 -20.70 -31.48
C GLU A 505 -0.77 -19.54 -32.42
N ALA A 506 -0.07 -19.84 -33.52
CA ALA A 506 0.34 -18.84 -34.50
C ALA A 506 -0.85 -18.14 -35.18
N ALA A 507 -1.95 -18.87 -35.38
CA ALA A 507 -3.17 -18.31 -35.95
C ALA A 507 -3.95 -17.46 -34.93
N ALA A 508 -4.03 -17.92 -33.67
CA ALA A 508 -4.71 -17.25 -32.58
C ALA A 508 -4.12 -15.86 -32.28
N ASP A 509 -2.79 -15.76 -32.27
CA ASP A 509 -2.08 -14.48 -32.08
C ASP A 509 -2.49 -13.43 -33.11
N LEU A 510 -2.69 -13.82 -34.38
CA LEU A 510 -3.03 -12.89 -35.46
C LEU A 510 -4.49 -12.41 -35.43
N VAL A 511 -5.40 -13.20 -34.85
CA VAL A 511 -6.85 -12.91 -34.83
C VAL A 511 -7.34 -12.39 -33.47
N GLY A 512 -6.41 -12.18 -32.53
CA GLY A 512 -6.69 -11.69 -31.18
C GLY A 512 -7.43 -12.71 -30.30
N ALA A 513 -7.25 -14.00 -30.56
CA ALA A 513 -7.74 -15.09 -29.71
C ALA A 513 -6.71 -15.45 -28.62
N ASP A 514 -7.09 -16.20 -27.59
CA ASP A 514 -6.16 -16.67 -26.56
C ASP A 514 -5.25 -17.79 -27.12
N SER A 515 -4.04 -17.41 -27.52
CA SER A 515 -3.07 -18.31 -28.16
C SER A 515 -2.53 -19.39 -27.23
N LEU A 516 -2.36 -19.07 -25.94
CA LEU A 516 -1.95 -20.04 -24.93
C LEU A 516 -3.06 -21.08 -24.72
N LEU A 517 -4.32 -20.65 -24.63
CA LEU A 517 -5.46 -21.56 -24.53
C LEU A 517 -5.58 -22.44 -25.77
N VAL A 518 -5.36 -21.91 -26.98
CA VAL A 518 -5.37 -22.72 -28.21
C VAL A 518 -4.27 -23.76 -28.21
N ARG A 519 -3.03 -23.38 -27.86
CA ARG A 519 -1.90 -24.33 -27.78
C ARG A 519 -2.20 -25.44 -26.79
N VAL A 520 -2.61 -25.09 -25.56
CA VAL A 520 -2.88 -26.07 -24.52
C VAL A 520 -4.09 -26.91 -24.87
N GLY A 521 -5.17 -26.30 -25.36
CA GLY A 521 -6.36 -27.01 -25.82
C GLY A 521 -6.03 -28.04 -26.90
N ALA A 522 -5.17 -27.69 -27.86
CA ALA A 522 -4.70 -28.62 -28.87
C ALA A 522 -3.89 -29.79 -28.29
N TYR A 523 -3.11 -29.60 -27.22
CA TYR A 523 -2.40 -30.73 -26.59
C TYR A 523 -3.34 -31.79 -26.01
N TYR A 524 -4.56 -31.37 -25.62
CA TYR A 524 -5.54 -32.25 -25.01
C TYR A 524 -6.72 -32.63 -25.91
N HIS A 525 -6.90 -32.00 -27.09
CA HIS A 525 -8.12 -32.15 -27.91
C HIS A 525 -8.46 -33.63 -28.23
N ASP A 526 -7.42 -34.44 -28.39
CA ASP A 526 -7.48 -35.81 -28.87
C ASP A 526 -7.24 -36.88 -27.78
N ILE A 527 -7.22 -36.51 -26.50
CA ILE A 527 -6.91 -37.45 -25.40
C ILE A 527 -7.89 -38.64 -25.32
N GLY A 528 -9.09 -38.53 -25.90
CA GLY A 528 -10.02 -39.65 -25.97
C GLY A 528 -9.50 -40.84 -26.77
N LYS A 529 -8.56 -40.61 -27.71
CA LYS A 529 -7.88 -41.67 -28.46
C LYS A 529 -7.10 -42.61 -27.55
N LEU A 530 -6.74 -42.20 -26.32
CA LEU A 530 -6.14 -43.06 -25.29
C LEU A 530 -6.99 -44.31 -24.97
N LYS A 531 -8.32 -44.26 -25.10
CA LYS A 531 -9.13 -45.47 -24.84
C LYS A 531 -8.86 -46.57 -25.86
N ARG A 532 -8.57 -46.21 -27.12
CA ARG A 532 -8.43 -47.16 -28.25
C ARG A 532 -7.37 -46.69 -29.26
N PRO A 533 -6.08 -46.56 -28.88
CA PRO A 533 -5.08 -45.90 -29.73
C PRO A 533 -4.91 -46.56 -31.11
N TYR A 534 -4.98 -47.90 -31.16
CA TYR A 534 -4.78 -48.71 -32.37
C TYR A 534 -5.80 -48.44 -33.49
N PHE A 535 -6.98 -47.88 -33.17
CA PHE A 535 -8.00 -47.52 -34.17
C PHE A 535 -7.72 -46.20 -34.89
N PHE A 536 -6.69 -45.46 -34.50
CA PHE A 536 -6.34 -44.18 -35.13
C PHE A 536 -5.06 -44.33 -35.95
N ILE A 537 -5.12 -43.95 -37.22
CA ILE A 537 -4.10 -44.24 -38.24
C ILE A 537 -2.72 -43.70 -37.86
N GLU A 538 -2.66 -42.55 -37.19
CA GLU A 538 -1.41 -41.93 -36.75
C GLU A 538 -0.65 -42.78 -35.72
N ASN A 539 -1.32 -43.71 -35.04
CA ASN A 539 -0.70 -44.62 -34.06
C ASN A 539 -0.45 -46.03 -34.61
N GLN A 540 -0.78 -46.30 -35.88
CA GLN A 540 -0.59 -47.61 -36.50
C GLN A 540 0.85 -47.73 -37.02
N LEU A 541 1.70 -48.47 -36.30
CA LEU A 541 3.10 -48.73 -36.67
C LEU A 541 3.21 -49.89 -37.68
N GLY A 542 2.62 -49.73 -38.86
CA GLY A 542 2.77 -50.67 -39.99
C GLY A 542 2.03 -52.01 -39.86
N GLY A 543 1.08 -52.13 -38.94
CA GLY A 543 0.16 -53.28 -38.84
C GLY A 543 -1.08 -53.15 -39.73
N GLU A 544 -1.91 -54.21 -39.79
CA GLU A 544 -3.21 -54.17 -40.48
C GLU A 544 -4.14 -53.13 -39.85
N ASN A 545 -4.84 -52.36 -40.69
CA ASN A 545 -5.80 -51.37 -40.21
C ASN A 545 -7.06 -52.09 -39.67
N PRO A 546 -7.38 -51.97 -38.36
CA PRO A 546 -8.51 -52.68 -37.76
C PRO A 546 -9.86 -52.30 -38.40
N HIS A 547 -9.96 -51.13 -39.02
CA HIS A 547 -11.18 -50.68 -39.71
C HIS A 547 -11.50 -51.47 -41.00
N GLU A 548 -10.56 -52.25 -41.53
CA GLU A 548 -10.82 -53.12 -42.69
C GLU A 548 -11.73 -54.29 -42.34
N LYS A 549 -11.73 -54.72 -41.07
CA LYS A 549 -12.52 -55.85 -40.55
C LYS A 549 -13.87 -55.41 -39.96
N LEU A 550 -14.20 -54.12 -40.03
CA LEU A 550 -15.39 -53.53 -39.41
C LEU A 550 -16.35 -52.94 -40.45
N SER A 551 -17.65 -53.00 -40.15
CA SER A 551 -18.66 -52.27 -40.92
C SER A 551 -18.44 -50.75 -40.83
N PRO A 552 -18.76 -49.95 -41.87
CA PRO A 552 -18.61 -48.50 -41.81
C PRO A 552 -19.31 -47.82 -40.62
N PRO A 553 -20.56 -48.15 -40.24
CA PRO A 553 -21.20 -47.54 -39.05
C PRO A 553 -20.42 -47.79 -37.75
N LEU A 554 -19.90 -49.01 -37.57
CA LEU A 554 -19.11 -49.35 -36.38
C LEU A 554 -17.77 -48.61 -36.33
N SER A 555 -17.11 -48.46 -37.48
CA SER A 555 -15.89 -47.65 -37.60
C SER A 555 -16.15 -46.18 -37.25
N THR A 556 -17.25 -45.61 -37.77
CA THR A 556 -17.67 -44.25 -37.44
C THR A 556 -17.98 -44.10 -35.95
N LEU A 557 -18.65 -45.06 -35.33
CA LEU A 557 -18.94 -45.03 -33.89
C LEU A 557 -17.65 -45.02 -33.06
N ILE A 558 -16.66 -45.86 -33.41
CA ILE A 558 -15.36 -45.90 -32.72
C ILE A 558 -14.65 -44.55 -32.86
N ILE A 559 -14.59 -44.00 -34.08
CA ILE A 559 -13.91 -42.73 -34.33
C ILE A 559 -14.63 -41.60 -33.61
N THR A 560 -15.93 -41.40 -33.80
CA THR A 560 -16.67 -40.30 -33.18
C THR A 560 -16.71 -40.37 -31.65
N SER A 561 -16.55 -41.57 -31.06
CA SER A 561 -16.53 -41.74 -29.61
C SER A 561 -15.35 -41.05 -28.92
N HIS A 562 -14.24 -40.77 -29.60
CA HIS A 562 -13.06 -40.17 -28.95
C HIS A 562 -13.35 -38.78 -28.37
N SER A 563 -14.24 -37.98 -28.97
CA SER A 563 -14.59 -36.68 -28.40
C SER A 563 -15.31 -36.85 -27.04
N LYS A 564 -16.27 -37.77 -26.95
CA LYS A 564 -16.99 -38.09 -25.70
C LYS A 564 -16.07 -38.73 -24.66
N ASP A 565 -15.24 -39.69 -25.08
CA ASP A 565 -14.26 -40.34 -24.21
C ASP A 565 -13.22 -39.32 -23.71
N GLY A 566 -12.81 -38.37 -24.55
CA GLY A 566 -11.90 -37.29 -24.18
C GLY A 566 -12.49 -36.38 -23.11
N VAL A 567 -13.76 -35.99 -23.24
CA VAL A 567 -14.48 -35.22 -22.21
C VAL A 567 -14.57 -35.99 -20.90
N GLU A 568 -14.83 -37.31 -20.95
CA GLU A 568 -14.86 -38.17 -19.76
C GLU A 568 -13.50 -38.19 -19.05
N ILE A 569 -12.43 -38.46 -19.78
CA ILE A 569 -11.05 -38.48 -19.26
C ILE A 569 -10.66 -37.12 -18.70
N ALA A 570 -10.99 -36.03 -19.41
CA ALA A 570 -10.70 -34.66 -18.99
C ALA A 570 -11.36 -34.31 -17.65
N ARG A 571 -12.64 -34.70 -17.47
CA ARG A 571 -13.37 -34.51 -16.21
C ARG A 571 -12.76 -35.32 -15.07
N GLN A 572 -12.38 -36.57 -15.32
CA GLN A 572 -11.71 -37.42 -14.32
C GLN A 572 -10.38 -36.82 -13.84
N HIS A 573 -9.67 -36.08 -14.71
CA HIS A 573 -8.41 -35.42 -14.38
C HIS A 573 -8.57 -33.94 -13.97
N ASN A 574 -9.80 -33.47 -13.73
CA ASN A 574 -10.10 -32.09 -13.34
C ASN A 574 -9.46 -31.05 -14.29
N LEU A 575 -9.51 -31.31 -15.60
CA LEU A 575 -9.12 -30.30 -16.58
C LEU A 575 -10.10 -29.11 -16.52
N PRO A 576 -9.63 -27.88 -16.80
CA PRO A 576 -10.49 -26.72 -16.74
C PRO A 576 -11.65 -26.80 -17.75
N PRO A 577 -12.85 -26.27 -17.43
CA PRO A 577 -14.02 -26.36 -18.30
C PRO A 577 -13.77 -25.86 -19.73
N VAL A 578 -13.00 -24.77 -19.89
CA VAL A 578 -12.63 -24.24 -21.21
C VAL A 578 -11.84 -25.24 -22.04
N VAL A 579 -10.97 -26.06 -21.46
CA VAL A 579 -10.22 -27.10 -22.18
C VAL A 579 -11.14 -28.27 -22.53
N ILE A 580 -12.05 -28.65 -21.62
CA ILE A 580 -13.07 -29.68 -21.85
C ILE A 580 -13.97 -29.28 -23.03
N ASP A 581 -14.34 -28.02 -23.13
CA ASP A 581 -15.17 -27.49 -24.22
C ASP A 581 -14.42 -27.58 -25.56
N LEU A 582 -13.11 -27.30 -25.60
CA LEU A 582 -12.30 -27.46 -26.81
C LEU A 582 -12.23 -28.93 -27.26
N ILE A 583 -12.08 -29.87 -26.32
CA ILE A 583 -12.14 -31.32 -26.60
C ILE A 583 -13.52 -31.72 -27.17
N ALA A 584 -14.61 -31.18 -26.62
CA ALA A 584 -15.96 -31.49 -27.09
C ALA A 584 -16.27 -30.91 -28.47
N GLN A 585 -15.70 -29.74 -28.81
CA GLN A 585 -16.10 -28.95 -29.97
C GLN A 585 -15.17 -29.08 -31.18
N HIS A 586 -13.95 -29.62 -31.05
CA HIS A 586 -12.94 -29.56 -32.12
C HIS A 586 -13.35 -30.23 -33.44
N HIS A 587 -14.30 -31.17 -33.43
CA HIS A 587 -14.90 -31.73 -34.65
C HIS A 587 -16.32 -31.23 -34.94
N GLY A 588 -16.94 -30.48 -34.03
CA GLY A 588 -18.30 -29.99 -34.16
C GLY A 588 -19.31 -31.08 -34.51
N THR A 589 -19.99 -30.88 -35.65
CA THR A 589 -20.95 -31.83 -36.24
C THR A 589 -20.47 -32.35 -37.60
N SER A 590 -19.16 -32.34 -37.83
CA SER A 590 -18.58 -32.66 -39.12
C SER A 590 -18.90 -34.10 -39.57
N LEU A 591 -18.90 -34.32 -40.88
CA LEU A 591 -19.10 -35.64 -41.47
C LEU A 591 -17.80 -36.46 -41.44
N VAL A 592 -17.89 -37.73 -41.04
CA VAL A 592 -16.81 -38.71 -41.17
C VAL A 592 -16.80 -39.25 -42.61
N THR A 593 -16.27 -38.42 -43.52
CA THR A 593 -16.41 -38.55 -44.98
C THR A 593 -15.99 -39.93 -45.53
N TYR A 594 -14.85 -40.48 -45.09
CA TYR A 594 -14.35 -41.76 -45.61
C TYR A 594 -15.32 -42.93 -45.38
N PHE A 595 -15.83 -43.08 -44.16
CA PHE A 595 -16.74 -44.18 -43.83
C PHE A 595 -18.15 -43.95 -44.36
N TYR A 596 -18.57 -42.69 -44.52
CA TYR A 596 -19.82 -42.36 -45.20
C TYR A 596 -19.79 -42.79 -46.68
N HIS A 597 -18.75 -42.45 -47.43
CA HIS A 597 -18.61 -42.89 -48.82
C HIS A 597 -18.45 -44.41 -48.94
N LYS A 598 -17.67 -45.03 -48.06
CA LYS A 598 -17.56 -46.50 -48.01
C LYS A 598 -18.92 -47.17 -47.75
N ALA A 599 -19.79 -46.54 -46.98
CA ALA A 599 -21.15 -47.03 -46.77
C ALA A 599 -22.04 -46.88 -48.00
N LEU A 600 -21.92 -45.76 -48.72
CA LEU A 600 -22.61 -45.54 -50.01
C LEU A 600 -22.15 -46.53 -51.10
N GLU A 601 -20.89 -46.95 -51.08
CA GLU A 601 -20.35 -47.93 -52.03
C GLU A 601 -20.79 -49.37 -51.74
N ILE A 602 -20.96 -49.72 -50.45
CA ILE A 602 -21.34 -51.08 -50.02
C ILE A 602 -22.87 -51.27 -49.94
N GLY A 603 -23.60 -50.20 -49.62
CA GLY A 603 -25.06 -50.20 -49.44
C GLY A 603 -25.83 -49.72 -50.68
N ASN A 604 -27.16 -49.79 -50.62
CA ASN A 604 -28.02 -49.09 -51.59
C ASN A 604 -28.08 -47.61 -51.18
N SER A 605 -27.63 -46.70 -52.05
CA SER A 605 -27.37 -45.28 -51.74
C SER A 605 -28.54 -44.56 -51.07
N ASP A 606 -29.78 -44.98 -51.35
CA ASP A 606 -31.02 -44.39 -50.81
C ASP A 606 -31.25 -44.67 -49.31
N ASN A 607 -30.52 -45.61 -48.69
CA ASN A 607 -30.72 -46.03 -47.30
C ASN A 607 -29.63 -45.55 -46.33
N VAL A 608 -28.60 -44.82 -46.79
CA VAL A 608 -27.51 -44.36 -45.91
C VAL A 608 -27.83 -42.97 -45.37
N ASN A 609 -28.14 -42.89 -44.08
CA ASN A 609 -28.42 -41.61 -43.41
C ASN A 609 -27.11 -40.92 -43.01
N GLU A 610 -26.84 -39.76 -43.61
CA GLU A 610 -25.65 -38.94 -43.34
C GLU A 610 -25.47 -38.62 -41.84
N ASN A 611 -26.56 -38.45 -41.09
CA ASN A 611 -26.51 -38.14 -39.65
C ASN A 611 -25.88 -39.26 -38.81
N GLU A 612 -25.90 -40.50 -39.28
CA GLU A 612 -25.23 -41.63 -38.59
C GLU A 612 -23.71 -41.56 -38.71
N TYR A 613 -23.21 -40.73 -39.61
CA TYR A 613 -21.79 -40.54 -39.90
C TYR A 613 -21.23 -39.19 -39.44
N ARG A 614 -22.05 -38.37 -38.76
CA ARG A 614 -21.63 -37.08 -38.22
C ARG A 614 -21.23 -37.18 -36.74
N TYR A 615 -20.35 -36.28 -36.33
CA TYR A 615 -20.07 -36.09 -34.90
C TYR A 615 -21.32 -35.53 -34.19
N ASN A 616 -21.54 -35.98 -32.95
CA ASN A 616 -22.65 -35.50 -32.10
C ASN A 616 -22.19 -34.41 -31.12
N GLY A 617 -21.16 -33.63 -31.49
CA GLY A 617 -20.64 -32.51 -30.70
C GLY A 617 -21.40 -31.21 -30.96
N SER A 618 -21.09 -30.18 -30.17
CA SER A 618 -21.55 -28.82 -30.45
C SER A 618 -20.60 -28.15 -31.44
N LYS A 619 -21.11 -27.32 -32.35
CA LYS A 619 -20.28 -26.47 -33.21
C LYS A 619 -19.36 -25.57 -32.36
N PRO A 620 -18.17 -25.19 -32.85
CA PRO A 620 -17.30 -24.22 -32.19
C PRO A 620 -18.03 -22.95 -31.77
N GLN A 621 -18.01 -22.65 -30.46
CA GLN A 621 -18.64 -21.45 -29.89
C GLN A 621 -17.67 -20.27 -29.73
N THR A 622 -16.37 -20.53 -29.85
CA THR A 622 -15.30 -19.53 -29.62
C THR A 622 -14.33 -19.50 -30.79
N LYS A 623 -13.52 -18.42 -30.89
CA LYS A 623 -12.46 -18.34 -31.91
C LYS A 623 -11.46 -19.48 -31.71
N GLU A 624 -11.12 -19.77 -30.46
CA GLU A 624 -10.15 -20.79 -30.06
C GLU A 624 -10.60 -22.19 -30.50
N ALA A 625 -11.86 -22.56 -30.25
CA ALA A 625 -12.44 -23.84 -30.67
C ALA A 625 -12.41 -23.99 -32.19
N ALA A 626 -12.78 -22.94 -32.91
CA ALA A 626 -12.80 -22.95 -34.37
C ALA A 626 -11.38 -23.03 -34.95
N ILE A 627 -10.40 -22.33 -34.36
CA ILE A 627 -8.99 -22.42 -34.77
C ILE A 627 -8.46 -23.84 -34.58
N ILE A 628 -8.73 -24.50 -33.45
CA ILE A 628 -8.32 -25.90 -33.22
C ILE A 628 -8.94 -26.81 -34.27
N MET A 629 -10.24 -26.69 -34.54
CA MET A 629 -10.93 -27.47 -35.59
C MET A 629 -10.25 -27.32 -36.96
N LEU A 630 -9.93 -26.09 -37.34
CA LEU A 630 -9.29 -25.79 -38.63
C LEU A 630 -7.85 -26.33 -38.66
N ALA A 631 -7.08 -26.13 -37.57
CA ALA A 631 -5.70 -26.60 -37.45
C ALA A 631 -5.62 -28.13 -37.51
N ASP A 632 -6.49 -28.84 -36.79
CA ASP A 632 -6.61 -30.30 -36.78
C ASP A 632 -6.89 -30.84 -38.19
N SER A 633 -7.90 -30.27 -38.87
CA SER A 633 -8.27 -30.66 -40.23
C SER A 633 -7.12 -30.45 -41.22
N VAL A 634 -6.41 -29.34 -41.09
CA VAL A 634 -5.33 -28.93 -41.99
C VAL A 634 -4.05 -29.75 -41.76
N GLU A 635 -3.65 -29.98 -40.52
CA GLU A 635 -2.48 -30.81 -40.17
C GLU A 635 -2.67 -32.21 -40.77
N ALA A 636 -3.80 -32.85 -40.45
CA ALA A 636 -4.05 -34.24 -40.81
C ALA A 636 -4.06 -34.43 -42.34
N ALA A 637 -4.64 -33.46 -43.06
CA ALA A 637 -4.71 -33.50 -44.52
C ALA A 637 -3.35 -33.25 -45.18
N VAL A 638 -2.57 -32.28 -44.70
CA VAL A 638 -1.25 -31.96 -45.29
C VAL A 638 -0.25 -33.08 -45.07
N ARG A 639 -0.31 -33.77 -43.93
CA ARG A 639 0.52 -34.94 -43.61
C ARG A 639 0.34 -36.09 -44.62
N SER A 640 -0.82 -36.14 -45.30
CA SER A 640 -1.13 -37.16 -46.31
C SER A 640 -0.74 -36.78 -47.75
N ILE A 641 -0.25 -35.56 -48.00
CA ILE A 641 0.11 -35.11 -49.36
C ILE A 641 1.43 -35.76 -49.82
N PRO A 642 1.45 -36.45 -50.98
CA PRO A 642 2.70 -36.87 -51.62
C PRO A 642 3.44 -35.66 -52.21
N ALA A 643 4.68 -35.43 -51.77
CA ALA A 643 5.55 -34.33 -52.22
C ALA A 643 4.90 -32.93 -52.09
N PRO A 644 4.82 -32.38 -50.86
CA PRO A 644 4.22 -31.08 -50.61
C PRO A 644 5.03 -29.94 -51.27
N SER A 645 4.33 -29.04 -51.95
CA SER A 645 4.89 -27.77 -52.43
C SER A 645 4.11 -26.61 -51.83
N SER A 646 4.72 -25.42 -51.73
CA SER A 646 4.09 -24.25 -51.10
C SER A 646 2.71 -23.92 -51.69
N GLY A 647 2.57 -23.93 -53.01
CA GLY A 647 1.28 -23.69 -53.67
C GLY A 647 0.24 -24.80 -53.43
N LYS A 648 0.67 -26.07 -53.34
CA LYS A 648 -0.24 -27.19 -53.01
C LYS A 648 -0.71 -27.11 -51.55
N ILE A 649 0.18 -26.76 -50.62
CA ILE A 649 -0.16 -26.56 -49.21
C ILE A 649 -1.18 -25.43 -49.09
N GLU A 650 -0.90 -24.25 -49.67
CA GLU A 650 -1.82 -23.12 -49.58
C GLU A 650 -3.19 -23.44 -50.18
N GLY A 651 -3.22 -24.07 -51.36
CA GLY A 651 -4.45 -24.49 -52.02
C GLY A 651 -5.28 -25.44 -51.15
N LEU A 652 -4.63 -26.42 -50.51
CA LEU A 652 -5.32 -27.36 -49.61
C LEU A 652 -5.84 -26.66 -48.35
N VAL A 653 -5.02 -25.82 -47.70
CA VAL A 653 -5.43 -25.06 -46.50
C VAL A 653 -6.69 -24.24 -46.79
N ARG A 654 -6.70 -23.47 -47.89
CA ARG A 654 -7.84 -22.64 -48.26
C ARG A 654 -9.07 -23.48 -48.61
N LYS A 655 -8.87 -24.62 -49.28
CA LYS A 655 -9.95 -25.56 -49.60
C LYS A 655 -10.61 -26.10 -48.33
N LEU A 656 -9.84 -26.59 -47.37
CA LEU A 656 -10.37 -27.16 -46.12
C LEU A 656 -11.10 -26.13 -45.26
N ILE A 657 -10.58 -24.91 -45.16
CA ILE A 657 -11.26 -23.80 -44.47
C ILE A 657 -12.60 -23.51 -45.15
N LYS A 658 -12.63 -23.48 -46.49
CA LYS A 658 -13.86 -23.28 -47.26
C LYS A 658 -14.87 -24.41 -47.05
N GLU A 659 -14.44 -25.67 -47.03
CA GLU A 659 -15.32 -26.82 -46.76
C GLU A 659 -15.96 -26.74 -45.37
N ARG A 660 -15.20 -26.35 -44.34
CA ARG A 660 -15.76 -26.15 -42.98
C ARG A 660 -16.76 -25.00 -42.90
N LEU A 661 -16.54 -23.95 -43.68
CA LEU A 661 -17.48 -22.83 -43.81
C LEU A 661 -18.77 -23.26 -44.52
N GLU A 662 -18.66 -24.00 -45.63
CA GLU A 662 -19.80 -24.49 -46.42
C GLU A 662 -20.62 -25.57 -45.67
N ASP A 663 -19.98 -26.38 -44.82
CA ASP A 663 -20.64 -27.34 -43.90
C ASP A 663 -21.26 -26.65 -42.67
N GLY A 664 -21.23 -25.31 -42.62
CA GLY A 664 -21.84 -24.52 -41.53
C GLY A 664 -21.18 -24.72 -40.16
N GLN A 665 -19.99 -25.30 -40.06
CA GLN A 665 -19.33 -25.58 -38.77
C GLN A 665 -18.95 -24.30 -38.02
N LEU A 666 -18.73 -23.20 -38.73
CA LEU A 666 -18.24 -21.94 -38.16
C LEU A 666 -19.35 -20.94 -37.79
N GLU A 667 -20.62 -21.29 -38.03
CA GLU A 667 -21.80 -20.40 -37.85
C GLU A 667 -22.00 -19.90 -36.42
N GLU A 668 -21.61 -20.70 -35.42
CA GLU A 668 -21.76 -20.38 -34.00
C GLU A 668 -20.47 -19.79 -33.40
N SER A 669 -19.44 -19.58 -34.23
CA SER A 669 -18.17 -18.99 -33.81
C SER A 669 -18.11 -17.50 -34.16
N PRO A 670 -17.41 -16.66 -33.36
CA PRO A 670 -17.25 -15.24 -33.65
C PRO A 670 -16.12 -14.93 -34.67
N LEU A 671 -15.67 -15.91 -35.46
CA LEU A 671 -14.66 -15.69 -36.51
C LEU A 671 -15.24 -14.89 -37.68
N THR A 672 -14.47 -13.94 -38.17
CA THR A 672 -14.82 -13.14 -39.36
C THR A 672 -14.13 -13.69 -40.62
N PHE A 673 -14.62 -13.33 -41.82
CA PHE A 673 -13.92 -13.66 -43.07
C PHE A 673 -12.47 -13.14 -43.12
N LYS A 674 -12.22 -11.99 -42.48
CA LYS A 674 -10.86 -11.46 -42.31
C LYS A 674 -10.00 -12.40 -41.46
N ASP A 675 -10.55 -12.89 -40.36
CA ASP A 675 -9.86 -13.85 -39.48
C ASP A 675 -9.52 -15.14 -40.24
N LEU A 676 -10.45 -15.69 -41.04
CA LEU A 676 -10.20 -16.90 -41.84
C LEU A 676 -9.02 -16.75 -42.82
N ASN A 677 -8.88 -15.57 -43.44
CA ASN A 677 -7.75 -15.31 -44.33
C ASN A 677 -6.42 -15.21 -43.55
N LEU A 678 -6.42 -14.60 -42.36
CA LEU A 678 -5.25 -14.55 -41.48
C LEU A 678 -4.84 -15.95 -41.02
N ILE A 679 -5.81 -16.78 -40.63
CA ILE A 679 -5.61 -18.18 -40.24
C ILE A 679 -5.00 -18.98 -41.39
N ALA A 680 -5.55 -18.86 -42.60
CA ALA A 680 -5.04 -19.56 -43.79
C ALA A 680 -3.56 -19.21 -44.07
N ASN A 681 -3.21 -17.93 -43.98
CA ASN A 681 -1.85 -17.46 -44.19
C ASN A 681 -0.90 -17.96 -43.08
N ALA A 682 -1.35 -17.96 -41.81
CA ALA A 682 -0.58 -18.46 -40.68
C ALA A 682 -0.27 -19.96 -40.83
N PHE A 683 -1.29 -20.78 -41.12
CA PHE A 683 -1.13 -22.21 -41.32
C PHE A 683 -0.19 -22.51 -42.49
N THR A 684 -0.38 -21.85 -43.63
CA THR A 684 0.47 -22.03 -44.82
C THR A 684 1.94 -21.74 -44.49
N ARG A 685 2.22 -20.65 -43.76
CA ARG A 685 3.59 -20.28 -43.35
C ARG A 685 4.23 -21.35 -42.46
N ILE A 686 3.52 -21.82 -41.44
CA ILE A 686 4.04 -22.82 -40.49
C ILE A 686 4.24 -24.18 -41.18
N LEU A 687 3.27 -24.63 -41.97
CA LEU A 687 3.36 -25.88 -42.71
C LEU A 687 4.48 -25.88 -43.73
N ASN A 688 4.69 -24.78 -44.46
CA ASN A 688 5.84 -24.65 -45.35
C ASN A 688 7.15 -24.83 -44.56
N GLY A 689 7.28 -24.21 -43.37
CA GLY A 689 8.44 -24.40 -42.52
C GLY A 689 8.66 -25.85 -42.07
N ILE A 690 7.59 -26.59 -41.78
CA ILE A 690 7.65 -28.01 -41.35
C ILE A 690 8.01 -28.95 -42.52
N PHE A 691 7.43 -28.72 -43.70
CA PHE A 691 7.52 -29.63 -44.85
C PHE A 691 8.54 -29.21 -45.93
N HIS A 692 9.29 -28.12 -45.73
CA HIS A 692 10.44 -27.80 -46.58
C HIS A 692 11.60 -28.77 -46.30
N ASN A 693 11.97 -29.56 -47.32
CA ASN A 693 13.18 -30.39 -47.31
C ASN A 693 14.40 -29.54 -46.94
N ARG A 694 15.15 -29.95 -45.91
CA ARG A 694 16.59 -29.65 -45.85
C ARG A 694 17.15 -30.08 -47.21
N ILE A 695 17.84 -29.18 -47.90
CA ILE A 695 18.50 -29.46 -49.17
C ILE A 695 19.32 -30.75 -48.99
N GLU A 696 18.89 -31.85 -49.60
CA GLU A 696 19.75 -33.02 -49.77
C GLU A 696 20.81 -32.63 -50.79
N TYR A 697 22.06 -32.55 -50.34
CA TYR A 697 23.18 -32.38 -51.25
C TYR A 697 23.18 -33.55 -52.23
N PRO A 698 23.24 -33.31 -53.55
CA PRO A 698 23.34 -34.38 -54.54
C PRO A 698 24.48 -35.32 -54.18
N GLU A 699 24.30 -36.64 -54.32
CA GLU A 699 25.35 -37.64 -54.05
C GLU A 699 26.69 -37.32 -54.76
N ASN A 700 26.61 -36.59 -55.86
CA ASN A 700 27.70 -36.07 -56.67
C ASN A 700 28.67 -35.20 -55.82
N VAL A 701 28.15 -34.42 -54.87
CA VAL A 701 28.92 -33.56 -53.95
C VAL A 701 29.57 -34.39 -52.84
N LEU A 702 28.88 -35.42 -52.35
CA LEU A 702 29.41 -36.38 -51.36
C LEU A 702 30.51 -37.29 -51.97
N LYS A 703 30.42 -37.63 -53.26
CA LYS A 703 31.49 -38.32 -54.00
C LYS A 703 32.70 -37.41 -54.27
N ALA A 704 32.47 -36.13 -54.59
CA ALA A 704 33.55 -35.16 -54.76
C ALA A 704 34.32 -34.93 -53.44
N MET A 705 33.65 -34.96 -52.30
CA MET A 705 34.29 -34.85 -50.98
C MET A 705 35.04 -36.11 -50.54
N LYS A 706 34.65 -37.31 -51.00
CA LYS A 706 35.36 -38.58 -50.72
C LYS A 706 36.49 -38.91 -51.69
N GLY A 707 36.57 -38.25 -52.85
CA GLY A 707 37.62 -38.44 -53.86
C GLY A 707 38.87 -37.56 -53.68
N GLY A 708 38.86 -36.62 -52.73
CA GLY A 708 39.94 -35.66 -52.49
C GLY A 708 40.84 -36.03 -51.32
N SER A 709 41.48 -37.21 -51.37
CA SER A 709 42.52 -37.59 -50.40
C SER A 709 43.50 -38.54 -51.09
N LEU A 710 44.59 -37.99 -51.62
CA LEU A 710 45.97 -38.52 -51.57
C LEU A 710 46.88 -37.77 -52.56
N SER A 711 47.86 -37.06 -52.00
CA SER A 711 49.11 -36.49 -52.57
C SER A 711 49.23 -35.04 -52.09
N GLY A 712 50.23 -34.57 -51.34
CA GLY A 712 51.55 -35.11 -51.01
C GLY A 712 52.49 -33.92 -50.88
N ALA A 713 53.12 -33.79 -49.70
CA ALA A 713 54.38 -33.08 -49.42
C ALA A 713 54.45 -31.53 -49.37
N ASN A 714 54.95 -31.08 -48.21
CA ASN A 714 55.94 -30.02 -47.97
C ASN A 714 55.66 -28.57 -48.41
N SER A 715 55.51 -27.67 -47.44
CA SER A 715 56.61 -26.89 -46.81
C SER A 715 56.18 -25.49 -46.36
N ASN A 716 56.77 -25.09 -45.23
CA ASN A 716 57.01 -23.73 -44.75
C ASN A 716 55.81 -22.90 -44.26
N GLY A 717 55.72 -22.86 -42.93
CA GLY A 717 55.12 -21.75 -42.21
C GLY A 717 55.95 -20.48 -42.35
N GLN A 718 55.24 -19.36 -42.51
CA GLN A 718 55.69 -18.04 -42.13
C GLN A 718 54.48 -17.26 -41.65
N SER A 719 54.50 -16.96 -40.35
CA SER A 719 53.74 -15.92 -39.69
C SER A 719 54.30 -14.55 -40.06
N ALA A 720 53.46 -13.58 -40.40
CA ALA A 720 53.53 -12.20 -39.92
C ALA A 720 52.42 -11.32 -40.50
N GLU A 721 51.73 -10.66 -39.57
CA GLU A 721 51.38 -9.23 -39.56
C GLU A 721 50.40 -8.61 -40.56
N ASN A 722 49.36 -8.04 -39.93
CA ASN A 722 48.94 -6.64 -39.97
C ASN A 722 47.65 -6.23 -40.69
N ASN A 723 46.94 -5.39 -39.92
CA ASN A 723 46.05 -4.29 -40.28
C ASN A 723 44.55 -4.54 -40.48
N SER A 724 43.81 -4.21 -39.40
CA SER A 724 42.85 -3.11 -39.32
C SER A 724 41.93 -2.84 -40.53
N HIS A 725 40.61 -2.95 -40.32
CA HIS A 725 39.76 -1.76 -40.18
C HIS A 725 38.29 -2.10 -39.86
N HIS A 726 37.76 -1.32 -38.91
CA HIS A 726 36.38 -0.85 -38.73
C HIS A 726 35.23 -1.33 -39.63
N SER A 727 34.14 -1.74 -38.99
CA SER A 727 32.76 -1.16 -39.08
C SER A 727 31.80 -2.09 -38.31
N SER A 728 31.25 -1.77 -37.12
CA SER A 728 30.10 -0.88 -36.83
C SER A 728 29.06 -0.77 -37.95
N VAL A 729 28.05 -1.65 -37.92
CA VAL A 729 26.65 -1.36 -37.53
C VAL A 729 26.08 -2.60 -36.85
#